data_AF-A0A7X3P1F8-F1
#
_entry.id   AF-A0A7X3P1F8-F1
#
_cell.length_a   1.000
_cell.length_b   1.000
_cell.length_c   1.000
_cell.angle_alpha   90.00
_cell.angle_beta   90.00
_cell.angle_gamma   90.00
#
_symmetry.space_group_name_H-M   'P 1'
#
loop_
_entity.id
_entity.type
_entity.pdbx_description
1 polymer ?
#
loop_
_entity_poly.entity_id
_entity_poly.type
_entity_poly.pdbx_seq_one_letter_code
_entity_poly.pdbx_strand_id
1 'polypeptide(L)'
;MLPISRAIFSHAYLLYFLMLTLNLSIQHIHAADHEGKGSTSLPSVNNSIREVQTLILGTPSTKTFSFLDVYHIALSLNISGNIELIATEGDVITVTLEKQARKTTNTKQDDLIRDYLDSITFTGTHSGDTLQLRIQLSNNSSETQPNSLSNAEALQAARYDGLQLKCRIKTPADVSVQLHTKTGDISLQRIRGKIETSTETGNVHLDETVGNYNVRVTKGNIDGKILLTHGQNKLETQNGSIGLEVLDSVASPMDITAQAGSIRLRLPENYAADVELESEKQQIVVNLPAQFDEVTGLTIINDGGPLFRLKATTLISLLPSASSSNTSADTETDLTIDFAHPVPQVAQPPTIDGNLSEIVWQAAARLSPLQNPDGTEVPSNATETFLMWDAENFYVGVKAHLSDSLLLYVSQTQHDSPIWEDECIEILIDPNPKTDVYYHLVINPIGAYFDQQVNTPGEPSFQFAPHDVQLTLNRKTLQTAFKANSAWNSNAKVASQINAAFWSLEVAFPRKMLEPAPKMDPQSTSSFENKWLFNIHRKMHSSNMKSLIPATSREYSYWLPIYDTERPWWPHTPQEYTGPLAGRYGPAMGILEFITTPLASEDFASKTKVRVATIEIKGNTTISTEAVQQALPIQVEDVITSSQLSWLIAELQEQGWFQDVRLETQQVDVANAESISSQQATGRQDWKDGRLVDGVTYPIFPSFNPPINLHIRVTEAPVLFAQQIKIEGNRSFPSRFIKEWFQLESGYLAVAIVRLKERLIADFYANRGYEFATVTHRIDNDVLEFSIDEGTLHEIRFTGNSRIPRAELLSALNLSTGNGDGEGGSQASDIYHHALGQSKINGLRQELSKNSEHFKSVRNWHVQREGGKNVMIIDIEEQPFARPGGFPILQFNRVHGLMLGAGGTLSTQLTGKERVFGSISHGFSSKIWNYHAGIEKGFFKRQLLKFGGGFYKLTDVSSNLYLHQGEASLSASYYGSALQDYYQRQGAQGWITYALSEWSYLRLEFTGERHDNLSKSTDWSYLNRNLIKRGNSRINRGQLRSLSLVYAFDTRDHRSTITRHFHTLFSANERTRRGWRGQFAVEIAGNSFGGDHAFNFYRFELARYTPVSGAHHLNVRIAGDFSDAPLPRQRLLHLGGGNTLRGHDSNVFAGDNRFLINLEYRFIKETIPNEQDGVLGWTLSCFMDAGRVWWYDDAPFSDFEYFMTQLEASVGIGGSIFWDPFGNPEPWSVALEVAEPLNSSFSLRNPSIILRLGRMF
;
A
#
# COMPACT_ATOMS: atom_id res chain seq x y z
N MET A 1 78.55 14.42 -46.04
CA MET A 1 77.78 15.64 -45.71
C MET A 1 76.78 15.30 -44.60
N LEU A 2 76.52 16.24 -43.69
CA LEU A 2 75.33 16.30 -42.80
C LEU A 2 74.08 16.72 -43.62
N PRO A 3 72.83 16.76 -43.10
CA PRO A 3 72.20 16.06 -41.95
C PRO A 3 70.71 15.56 -42.20
N ILE A 4 70.08 14.84 -41.23
CA ILE A 4 68.61 14.91 -40.84
C ILE A 4 67.53 14.47 -41.89
N SER A 5 66.33 13.90 -41.59
CA SER A 5 65.66 13.34 -40.37
C SER A 5 64.40 12.50 -40.69
N ARG A 6 63.95 11.65 -39.72
CA ARG A 6 62.55 11.20 -39.39
C ARG A 6 61.50 10.93 -40.51
N ALA A 7 60.94 9.71 -40.53
CA ALA A 7 59.48 9.45 -40.48
C ALA A 7 59.11 7.93 -40.34
N ILE A 8 58.74 7.53 -39.12
CA ILE A 8 57.56 6.72 -38.73
C ILE A 8 56.88 5.84 -39.82
N PHE A 9 57.16 4.53 -39.77
CA PHE A 9 56.36 3.39 -40.25
C PHE A 9 56.65 2.21 -39.28
N SER A 10 55.77 1.24 -38.98
CA SER A 10 54.32 1.11 -39.18
C SER A 10 53.80 -0.04 -38.31
N HIS A 11 53.03 0.24 -37.24
CA HIS A 11 52.45 -0.78 -36.35
C HIS A 11 50.93 -0.61 -36.20
N ALA A 12 50.20 -0.71 -37.32
CA ALA A 12 48.74 -0.72 -37.33
C ALA A 12 48.13 -2.14 -37.34
N TYR A 13 48.90 -3.16 -37.73
CA TYR A 13 48.35 -4.50 -38.00
C TYR A 13 48.03 -5.34 -36.75
N LEU A 14 48.77 -5.19 -35.65
CA LEU A 14 48.46 -5.94 -34.42
C LEU A 14 47.17 -5.44 -33.74
N LEU A 15 46.91 -4.13 -33.82
CA LEU A 15 45.66 -3.53 -33.34
C LEU A 15 44.47 -3.95 -34.21
N TYR A 16 44.68 -4.07 -35.52
CA TYR A 16 43.64 -4.48 -36.48
C TYR A 16 43.27 -5.97 -36.33
N PHE A 17 44.25 -6.84 -36.04
CA PHE A 17 43.99 -8.27 -35.84
C PHE A 17 43.24 -8.55 -34.52
N LEU A 18 43.61 -7.87 -33.42
CA LEU A 18 42.91 -8.00 -32.15
C LEU A 18 41.47 -7.45 -32.20
N MET A 19 41.23 -6.41 -33.02
CA MET A 19 39.89 -5.87 -33.29
C MET A 19 39.03 -6.82 -34.15
N LEU A 20 39.62 -7.68 -35.01
CA LEU A 20 38.86 -8.61 -35.84
C LEU A 20 38.45 -9.91 -35.12
N THR A 21 39.17 -10.33 -34.07
CA THR A 21 38.83 -11.53 -33.29
C THR A 21 37.79 -11.28 -32.19
N LEU A 22 37.45 -10.03 -31.92
CA LEU A 22 36.34 -9.63 -31.05
C LEU A 22 35.22 -9.02 -31.91
N ASN A 23 34.32 -9.86 -32.42
CA ASN A 23 33.12 -9.43 -33.16
C ASN A 23 32.17 -8.61 -32.28
N LEU A 24 32.46 -7.32 -32.13
CA LEU A 24 31.64 -6.33 -31.46
C LEU A 24 30.70 -5.67 -32.47
N SER A 25 29.47 -6.18 -32.57
CA SER A 25 28.38 -5.47 -33.23
C SER A 25 27.96 -4.26 -32.39
N ILE A 26 28.58 -3.11 -32.64
CA ILE A 26 28.08 -1.82 -32.13
C ILE A 26 26.87 -1.43 -32.99
N GLN A 27 25.67 -1.72 -32.52
CA GLN A 27 24.47 -1.06 -33.06
C GLN A 27 24.38 0.36 -32.49
N HIS A 28 24.49 1.36 -33.36
CA HIS A 28 24.00 2.69 -33.07
C HIS A 28 22.47 2.63 -32.90
N ILE A 29 21.98 2.98 -31.72
CA ILE A 29 20.57 3.30 -31.50
C ILE A 29 20.47 4.81 -31.37
N HIS A 30 19.76 5.44 -32.31
CA HIS A 30 19.34 6.83 -32.18
C HIS A 30 18.39 6.95 -30.98
N ALA A 31 18.64 7.94 -30.11
CA ALA A 31 17.60 8.43 -29.22
C ALA A 31 16.55 9.14 -30.09
N ALA A 32 15.40 8.49 -30.27
CA ALA A 32 14.17 9.10 -30.73
C ALA A 32 13.23 9.18 -29.52
N ASP A 33 12.66 10.36 -29.27
CA ASP A 33 11.66 10.54 -28.22
C ASP A 33 10.39 9.75 -28.57
N HIS A 34 9.91 8.92 -27.64
CA HIS A 34 8.48 8.66 -27.44
C HIS A 34 8.23 8.02 -26.06
N GLU A 35 7.00 8.21 -25.59
CA GLU A 35 6.50 8.00 -24.23
C GLU A 35 6.48 6.54 -23.74
N GLY A 36 6.48 6.35 -22.41
CA GLY A 36 5.65 5.30 -21.79
C GLY A 36 6.32 4.17 -20.98
N LYS A 37 5.96 4.13 -19.69
CA LYS A 37 5.81 2.96 -18.77
C LYS A 37 6.98 1.99 -18.49
N GLY A 38 7.31 1.86 -17.19
CA GLY A 38 6.93 0.64 -16.43
C GLY A 38 7.98 -0.47 -16.14
N SER A 39 8.25 -0.68 -14.85
CA SER A 39 8.54 -1.97 -14.14
C SER A 39 9.00 -3.21 -14.95
N THR A 40 10.27 -3.66 -14.87
CA THR A 40 10.91 -4.54 -13.83
C THR A 40 10.47 -6.01 -13.75
N SER A 41 11.40 -6.96 -13.99
CA SER A 41 11.84 -7.99 -12.99
C SER A 41 12.70 -9.13 -13.59
N LEU A 42 13.39 -9.85 -12.69
CA LEU A 42 14.05 -11.16 -12.81
C LEU A 42 13.61 -11.98 -11.57
N PRO A 43 13.74 -13.32 -11.49
CA PRO A 43 14.29 -14.28 -12.48
C PRO A 43 13.40 -15.53 -12.72
N SER A 44 13.80 -16.42 -13.64
CA SER A 44 13.63 -17.87 -13.40
C SER A 44 14.67 -18.72 -14.15
N VAL A 45 14.84 -19.95 -13.68
CA VAL A 45 15.84 -20.94 -14.11
C VAL A 45 15.26 -21.85 -15.20
N ASN A 46 15.79 -21.78 -16.42
CA ASN A 46 16.32 -22.91 -17.20
C ASN A 46 16.56 -22.53 -18.67
N ASN A 47 17.71 -22.95 -19.21
CA ASN A 47 18.04 -22.75 -20.61
C ASN A 47 17.21 -23.67 -21.51
N SER A 48 16.21 -23.12 -22.19
CA SER A 48 15.73 -23.60 -23.48
C SER A 48 15.85 -22.47 -24.51
N ILE A 49 16.44 -22.79 -25.66
CA ILE A 49 16.82 -21.81 -26.69
C ILE A 49 15.56 -21.14 -27.23
N ARG A 50 15.43 -19.81 -27.05
CA ARG A 50 14.35 -19.01 -27.66
C ARG A 50 14.87 -18.29 -28.89
N GLU A 51 14.42 -18.76 -30.05
CA GLU A 51 14.44 -18.01 -31.31
C GLU A 51 13.69 -16.67 -31.15
N VAL A 52 14.06 -15.67 -31.95
CA VAL A 52 13.31 -14.41 -32.05
C VAL A 52 11.95 -14.69 -32.68
N GLN A 53 10.91 -14.69 -31.85
CA GLN A 53 9.54 -14.98 -32.28
C GLN A 53 8.97 -13.78 -33.04
N THR A 54 8.74 -13.94 -34.34
CA THR A 54 7.92 -13.00 -35.12
C THR A 54 6.45 -13.17 -34.75
N LEU A 55 5.70 -12.07 -34.75
CA LEU A 55 4.28 -12.02 -34.35
C LEU A 55 3.37 -11.69 -35.55
N ILE A 56 2.14 -12.15 -35.48
CA ILE A 56 1.01 -11.79 -36.35
C ILE A 56 0.08 -10.91 -35.53
N LEU A 57 -0.27 -9.74 -36.06
CA LEU A 57 -1.24 -8.82 -35.46
C LEU A 57 -2.60 -8.98 -36.14
N GLY A 58 -3.67 -9.00 -35.35
CA GLY A 58 -5.04 -8.87 -35.82
C GLY A 58 -5.54 -7.44 -35.70
N THR A 59 -6.65 -7.15 -36.36
CA THR A 59 -7.34 -5.87 -36.33
C THR A 59 -7.92 -5.61 -34.93
N PRO A 60 -7.54 -4.50 -34.26
CA PRO A 60 -8.07 -4.18 -32.93
C PRO A 60 -9.55 -3.81 -33.03
N SER A 61 -10.35 -4.24 -32.05
CA SER A 61 -11.77 -3.90 -31.98
C SER A 61 -12.03 -2.99 -30.78
N THR A 62 -12.58 -1.80 -31.02
CA THR A 62 -12.97 -0.85 -29.97
C THR A 62 -14.49 -0.75 -29.89
N LYS A 63 -15.05 -0.75 -28.68
CA LYS A 63 -16.47 -0.51 -28.40
C LYS A 63 -16.62 0.46 -27.23
N THR A 64 -17.68 1.26 -27.30
CA THR A 64 -17.94 2.39 -26.39
C THR A 64 -19.29 2.21 -25.72
N PHE A 65 -19.38 2.56 -24.43
CA PHE A 65 -20.57 2.46 -23.58
C PHE A 65 -20.73 3.75 -22.76
N SER A 66 -21.96 4.14 -22.44
CA SER A 66 -22.21 5.26 -21.51
C SER A 66 -21.92 4.81 -20.07
N PHE A 67 -21.40 5.71 -19.24
CA PHE A 67 -21.16 5.46 -17.82
C PHE A 67 -22.38 5.74 -16.92
N LEU A 68 -23.38 6.50 -17.38
CA LEU A 68 -24.47 7.03 -16.53
C LEU A 68 -25.24 5.99 -15.70
N ASP A 69 -25.20 4.72 -16.10
CA ASP A 69 -25.81 3.57 -15.43
C ASP A 69 -24.83 2.42 -15.13
N VAL A 70 -23.51 2.68 -15.03
CA VAL A 70 -22.49 1.64 -14.78
C VAL A 70 -21.65 1.95 -13.55
N TYR A 71 -21.86 1.19 -12.48
CA TYR A 71 -21.07 1.26 -11.23
C TYR A 71 -20.19 0.02 -11.01
N HIS A 72 -20.42 -1.05 -11.76
CA HIS A 72 -19.64 -2.29 -11.69
C HIS A 72 -19.20 -2.76 -13.08
N ILE A 73 -17.90 -3.03 -13.27
CA ILE A 73 -17.34 -3.59 -14.51
C ILE A 73 -16.88 -5.02 -14.24
N ALA A 74 -17.54 -6.00 -14.87
CA ALA A 74 -17.20 -7.42 -14.74
C ALA A 74 -16.59 -7.95 -16.05
N LEU A 75 -15.34 -8.43 -16.01
CA LEU A 75 -14.64 -9.02 -17.16
C LEU A 75 -13.95 -10.34 -16.78
N SER A 76 -14.28 -11.42 -17.48
CA SER A 76 -13.61 -12.72 -17.36
C SER A 76 -12.95 -13.14 -18.68
N LEU A 77 -11.61 -13.21 -18.69
CA LEU A 77 -10.80 -13.69 -19.80
C LEU A 77 -10.46 -15.18 -19.65
N ASN A 78 -11.24 -16.02 -20.34
CA ASN A 78 -10.99 -17.47 -20.44
C ASN A 78 -9.84 -17.85 -21.40
N ILE A 79 -9.18 -16.85 -22.00
CA ILE A 79 -8.10 -16.95 -22.99
C ILE A 79 -6.95 -16.10 -22.47
N SER A 80 -5.70 -16.52 -22.74
CA SER A 80 -4.50 -15.77 -22.34
C SER A 80 -4.55 -14.32 -22.83
N GLY A 81 -4.54 -13.37 -21.90
CA GLY A 81 -4.52 -11.95 -22.20
C GLY A 81 -4.44 -11.04 -20.98
N ASN A 82 -3.85 -9.87 -21.21
CA ASN A 82 -3.63 -8.83 -20.21
C ASN A 82 -4.83 -7.87 -20.14
N ILE A 83 -5.15 -7.36 -18.96
CA ILE A 83 -6.18 -6.35 -18.72
C ILE A 83 -5.50 -5.06 -18.24
N GLU A 84 -5.75 -3.94 -18.92
CA GLU A 84 -5.25 -2.60 -18.59
C GLU A 84 -6.46 -1.67 -18.41
N LEU A 85 -6.83 -1.35 -17.17
CA LEU A 85 -7.98 -0.51 -16.85
C LEU A 85 -7.53 0.81 -16.21
N ILE A 86 -7.91 1.93 -16.83
CA ILE A 86 -7.36 3.27 -16.57
C ILE A 86 -8.49 4.28 -16.37
N ALA A 87 -8.46 5.04 -15.28
CA ALA A 87 -9.42 6.10 -15.04
C ALA A 87 -9.22 7.31 -15.99
N THR A 88 -10.32 7.88 -16.46
CA THR A 88 -10.39 9.05 -17.36
C THR A 88 -11.54 9.97 -16.96
N GLU A 89 -11.38 11.29 -17.18
CA GLU A 89 -12.32 12.35 -16.75
C GLU A 89 -13.62 12.45 -17.59
N GLY A 90 -13.91 11.49 -18.47
CA GLY A 90 -15.07 11.49 -19.36
C GLY A 90 -16.12 10.43 -19.01
N ASP A 91 -17.39 10.74 -19.24
CA ASP A 91 -18.61 9.97 -18.94
C ASP A 91 -18.83 8.70 -19.80
N VAL A 92 -17.74 8.15 -20.34
CA VAL A 92 -17.77 7.15 -21.41
C VAL A 92 -16.76 6.03 -21.14
N ILE A 93 -17.26 4.79 -21.03
CA ILE A 93 -16.42 3.60 -20.94
C ILE A 93 -16.01 3.18 -22.36
N THR A 94 -14.71 3.18 -22.63
CA THR A 94 -14.14 2.73 -23.92
C THR A 94 -13.32 1.47 -23.73
N VAL A 95 -13.72 0.37 -24.36
CA VAL A 95 -13.01 -0.91 -24.33
C VAL A 95 -12.35 -1.17 -25.69
N THR A 96 -11.04 -1.44 -25.69
CA THR A 96 -10.26 -1.76 -26.89
C THR A 96 -9.58 -3.12 -26.70
N LEU A 97 -9.81 -4.04 -27.64
CA LEU A 97 -9.21 -5.37 -27.66
C LEU A 97 -8.13 -5.44 -28.76
N GLU A 98 -6.86 -5.40 -28.35
CA GLU A 98 -5.69 -5.67 -29.18
C GLU A 98 -5.43 -7.18 -29.23
N LYS A 99 -5.01 -7.71 -30.40
CA LYS A 99 -4.97 -9.15 -30.67
C LYS A 99 -3.66 -9.55 -31.37
N GLN A 100 -2.94 -10.54 -30.85
CA GLN A 100 -1.69 -11.02 -31.45
C GLN A 100 -1.49 -12.52 -31.29
N ALA A 101 -0.76 -13.13 -32.22
CA ALA A 101 -0.38 -14.54 -32.17
C ALA A 101 1.06 -14.76 -32.66
N ARG A 102 1.67 -15.87 -32.25
CA ARG A 102 3.00 -16.28 -32.73
C ARG A 102 2.96 -16.70 -34.21
N LYS A 103 3.89 -16.19 -35.01
CA LYS A 103 4.01 -16.51 -36.45
C LYS A 103 4.47 -17.96 -36.67
N THR A 104 3.99 -18.59 -37.74
CA THR A 104 4.34 -19.96 -38.12
C THR A 104 5.38 -20.00 -39.26
N THR A 105 5.84 -21.19 -39.63
CA THR A 105 6.73 -21.42 -40.78
C THR A 105 5.99 -21.46 -42.12
N ASN A 106 4.66 -21.28 -42.15
CA ASN A 106 3.82 -21.43 -43.33
C ASN A 106 2.96 -20.18 -43.54
N THR A 107 3.22 -19.42 -44.60
CA THR A 107 2.51 -18.16 -44.88
C THR A 107 1.00 -18.32 -45.07
N LYS A 108 0.52 -19.45 -45.62
CA LYS A 108 -0.92 -19.74 -45.72
C LYS A 108 -1.57 -19.98 -44.36
N GLN A 109 -0.80 -20.45 -43.38
CA GLN A 109 -1.24 -20.66 -42.02
C GLN A 109 -1.22 -19.33 -41.24
N ASP A 110 -0.25 -18.45 -41.52
CA ASP A 110 -0.22 -17.09 -40.96
C ASP A 110 -1.45 -16.24 -41.36
N ASP A 111 -1.91 -16.36 -42.61
CA ASP A 111 -3.12 -15.65 -43.07
C ASP A 111 -4.38 -16.21 -42.40
N LEU A 112 -4.51 -17.54 -42.25
CA LEU A 112 -5.59 -18.17 -41.48
C LEU A 112 -5.58 -17.78 -39.99
N ILE A 113 -4.40 -17.54 -39.40
CA ILE A 113 -4.29 -17.00 -38.04
C ILE A 113 -4.79 -15.56 -37.98
N ARG A 114 -4.49 -14.73 -38.99
CA ARG A 114 -5.01 -13.35 -39.04
C ARG A 114 -6.53 -13.33 -39.14
N ASP A 115 -7.12 -14.12 -40.04
CA ASP A 115 -8.58 -14.27 -40.17
C ASP A 115 -9.22 -14.76 -38.86
N TYR A 116 -8.57 -15.70 -38.16
CA TYR A 116 -9.01 -16.15 -36.84
C TYR A 116 -8.93 -15.05 -35.77
N LEU A 117 -7.83 -14.28 -35.70
CA LEU A 117 -7.71 -13.12 -34.80
C LEU A 117 -8.82 -12.10 -35.08
N ASP A 118 -9.10 -11.80 -36.35
CA ASP A 118 -10.15 -10.87 -36.73
C ASP A 118 -11.54 -11.38 -36.35
N SER A 119 -11.77 -12.69 -36.36
CA SER A 119 -13.01 -13.34 -35.88
C SER A 119 -13.24 -13.27 -34.36
N ILE A 120 -12.22 -12.97 -33.55
CA ILE A 120 -12.39 -12.76 -32.10
C ILE A 120 -13.05 -11.40 -31.89
N THR A 121 -14.28 -11.39 -31.38
CA THR A 121 -15.03 -10.16 -31.11
C THR A 121 -15.31 -9.99 -29.63
N PHE A 122 -15.79 -8.81 -29.25
CA PHE A 122 -16.06 -8.45 -27.87
C PHE A 122 -17.44 -7.82 -27.74
N THR A 123 -18.19 -8.29 -26.74
CA THR A 123 -19.54 -7.83 -26.43
C THR A 123 -19.62 -7.41 -24.97
N GLY A 124 -20.01 -6.16 -24.74
CA GLY A 124 -20.54 -5.73 -23.45
C GLY A 124 -22.07 -5.80 -23.47
N THR A 125 -22.64 -6.35 -22.40
CA THR A 125 -24.09 -6.35 -22.09
C THR A 125 -24.30 -5.59 -20.79
N HIS A 126 -25.14 -4.57 -20.82
CA HIS A 126 -25.55 -3.79 -19.65
C HIS A 126 -26.68 -4.54 -18.93
N SER A 127 -26.57 -4.67 -17.61
CA SER A 127 -27.52 -5.41 -16.76
C SER A 127 -27.59 -4.75 -15.39
N GLY A 128 -28.58 -3.87 -15.19
CA GLY A 128 -28.67 -3.07 -13.97
C GLY A 128 -27.55 -2.03 -13.90
N ASP A 129 -26.78 -2.05 -12.81
CA ASP A 129 -25.59 -1.23 -12.60
C ASP A 129 -24.30 -1.83 -13.21
N THR A 130 -24.40 -3.06 -13.73
CA THR A 130 -23.23 -3.87 -14.08
C THR A 130 -23.05 -3.94 -15.60
N LEU A 131 -21.88 -3.51 -16.06
CA LEU A 131 -21.41 -3.74 -17.42
C LEU A 131 -20.66 -5.07 -17.48
N GLN A 132 -21.36 -6.13 -17.93
CA GLN A 132 -20.73 -7.44 -18.15
C GLN A 132 -20.02 -7.45 -19.51
N LEU A 133 -18.73 -7.78 -19.48
CA LEU A 133 -17.82 -7.75 -20.61
C LEU A 133 -17.39 -9.18 -20.97
N ARG A 134 -17.71 -9.64 -22.19
CA ARG A 134 -17.43 -11.00 -22.67
C ARG A 134 -16.77 -11.00 -24.05
N ILE A 135 -15.78 -11.87 -24.22
CA ILE A 135 -15.19 -12.18 -25.54
C ILE A 135 -16.04 -13.26 -26.22
N GLN A 136 -16.38 -13.03 -27.48
CA GLN A 136 -17.02 -14.01 -28.36
C GLN A 136 -15.99 -14.59 -29.34
N LEU A 137 -15.99 -15.91 -29.44
CA LEU A 137 -15.28 -16.65 -30.47
C LEU A 137 -16.31 -17.01 -31.56
N SER A 138 -16.01 -16.73 -32.83
CA SER A 138 -16.92 -17.06 -33.93
C SER A 138 -16.98 -18.57 -34.15
N ASN A 139 -17.99 -19.23 -33.58
CA ASN A 139 -18.42 -20.54 -34.02
C ASN A 139 -19.33 -20.36 -35.24
N ASN A 140 -18.79 -20.59 -36.44
CA ASN A 140 -19.60 -20.70 -37.66
C ASN A 140 -20.44 -21.99 -37.64
N SER A 141 -21.58 -21.92 -36.96
CA SER A 141 -22.66 -22.91 -37.05
C SER A 141 -23.99 -22.18 -37.26
N SER A 142 -24.19 -21.69 -38.48
CA SER A 142 -25.51 -21.41 -39.04
C SER A 142 -25.69 -22.33 -40.25
N GLU A 143 -26.81 -23.06 -40.27
CA GLU A 143 -27.05 -24.15 -41.22
C GLU A 143 -27.20 -23.62 -42.65
N THR A 144 -26.41 -24.13 -43.60
CA THR A 144 -26.92 -24.59 -44.91
C THR A 144 -25.86 -25.30 -45.77
N GLN A 145 -26.23 -26.51 -46.22
CA GLN A 145 -25.60 -27.34 -47.27
C GLN A 145 -24.20 -27.98 -47.00
N PRO A 146 -24.02 -29.28 -47.32
CA PRO A 146 -22.80 -30.03 -47.01
C PRO A 146 -21.83 -30.14 -48.19
N ASN A 147 -20.53 -29.96 -47.93
CA ASN A 147 -19.43 -30.81 -48.47
C ASN A 147 -18.05 -30.41 -47.90
N SER A 148 -17.11 -31.36 -47.92
CA SER A 148 -15.72 -31.25 -47.42
C SER A 148 -15.54 -31.12 -45.88
N LEU A 149 -15.87 -32.19 -45.16
CA LEU A 149 -15.27 -32.51 -43.86
C LEU A 149 -13.78 -32.85 -44.04
N SER A 150 -12.88 -31.96 -43.62
CA SER A 150 -11.48 -32.29 -43.27
C SER A 150 -10.76 -31.23 -42.44
N ASN A 151 -11.18 -29.96 -42.49
CA ASN A 151 -10.39 -28.85 -41.92
C ASN A 151 -10.96 -28.24 -40.61
N ALA A 152 -12.22 -28.51 -40.25
CA ALA A 152 -12.84 -27.96 -39.04
C ALA A 152 -12.27 -28.58 -37.75
N GLU A 153 -12.09 -29.91 -37.72
CA GLU A 153 -11.51 -30.62 -36.57
C GLU A 153 -10.03 -30.25 -36.34
N ALA A 154 -9.29 -29.95 -37.42
CA ALA A 154 -7.92 -29.46 -37.33
C ALA A 154 -7.83 -28.06 -36.68
N LEU A 155 -8.82 -27.18 -36.92
CA LEU A 155 -8.90 -25.86 -36.28
C LEU A 155 -9.37 -25.95 -34.82
N GLN A 156 -10.25 -26.88 -34.48
CA GLN A 156 -10.66 -27.11 -33.08
C GLN A 156 -9.57 -27.78 -32.23
N ALA A 157 -8.73 -28.62 -32.84
CA ALA A 157 -7.54 -29.18 -32.20
C ALA A 157 -6.38 -28.17 -32.09
N ALA A 158 -6.27 -27.23 -33.03
CA ALA A 158 -5.26 -26.17 -33.05
C ALA A 158 -5.65 -24.96 -32.17
N ARG A 159 -5.83 -25.18 -30.86
CA ARG A 159 -5.75 -24.08 -29.87
C ARG A 159 -4.34 -23.51 -29.92
N TYR A 160 -4.13 -22.42 -30.64
CA TYR A 160 -2.80 -21.86 -30.92
C TYR A 160 -2.02 -21.55 -29.63
N ASP A 161 -0.92 -22.30 -29.45
CA ASP A 161 0.02 -22.18 -28.34
C ASP A 161 0.90 -20.92 -28.51
N GLY A 162 0.27 -19.77 -28.28
CA GLY A 162 0.85 -18.44 -28.53
C GLY A 162 -0.13 -17.32 -28.83
N LEU A 163 -1.45 -17.52 -28.70
CA LEU A 163 -2.43 -16.42 -28.72
C LEU A 163 -2.27 -15.53 -27.48
N GLN A 164 -2.19 -14.22 -27.67
CA GLN A 164 -2.24 -13.23 -26.59
C GLN A 164 -3.21 -12.11 -26.94
N LEU A 165 -4.06 -11.77 -25.99
CA LEU A 165 -4.98 -10.64 -26.07
C LEU A 165 -4.51 -9.52 -25.14
N LYS A 166 -4.85 -8.27 -25.47
CA LYS A 166 -4.71 -7.15 -24.54
C LYS A 166 -5.98 -6.31 -24.55
N CYS A 167 -6.71 -6.34 -23.44
CA CYS A 167 -7.93 -5.59 -23.23
C CYS A 167 -7.59 -4.28 -22.50
N ARG A 168 -7.75 -3.14 -23.17
CA ARG A 168 -7.62 -1.81 -22.56
C ARG A 168 -8.99 -1.21 -22.30
N ILE A 169 -9.29 -0.88 -21.06
CA ILE A 169 -10.54 -0.25 -20.63
C ILE A 169 -10.21 1.16 -20.13
N LYS A 170 -10.87 2.17 -20.69
CA LYS A 170 -10.93 3.53 -20.14
C LYS A 170 -12.31 3.73 -19.53
N THR A 171 -12.40 4.30 -18.34
CA THR A 171 -13.63 4.46 -17.55
C THR A 171 -13.47 5.64 -16.58
N PRO A 172 -14.54 6.24 -16.04
CA PRO A 172 -14.46 7.09 -14.85
C PRO A 172 -13.76 6.40 -13.67
N ALA A 173 -13.31 7.21 -12.72
CA ALA A 173 -12.58 6.74 -11.55
C ALA A 173 -13.47 5.91 -10.61
N ASP A 174 -14.71 6.35 -10.36
CA ASP A 174 -15.61 5.81 -9.34
C ASP A 174 -16.39 4.59 -9.85
N VAL A 175 -15.72 3.44 -9.90
CA VAL A 175 -16.26 2.19 -10.42
C VAL A 175 -15.67 0.98 -9.69
N SER A 176 -16.53 0.08 -9.24
CA SER A 176 -16.13 -1.23 -8.72
C SER A 176 -15.78 -2.16 -9.89
N VAL A 177 -14.76 -2.99 -9.72
CA VAL A 177 -14.25 -3.86 -10.78
C VAL A 177 -14.15 -5.31 -10.32
N GLN A 178 -14.61 -6.23 -11.18
CA GLN A 178 -14.43 -7.66 -11.01
C GLN A 178 -13.71 -8.22 -12.25
N LEU A 179 -12.41 -8.46 -12.12
CA LEU A 179 -11.53 -8.85 -13.22
C LEU A 179 -10.94 -10.24 -13.00
N HIS A 180 -11.14 -11.15 -13.94
CA HIS A 180 -10.55 -12.49 -13.93
C HIS A 180 -9.79 -12.75 -15.24
N THR A 181 -8.58 -13.31 -15.16
CA THR A 181 -7.88 -13.84 -16.33
C THR A 181 -7.21 -15.17 -16.00
N LYS A 182 -7.24 -16.12 -16.93
CA LYS A 182 -6.52 -17.38 -16.73
C LYS A 182 -5.00 -17.21 -16.86
N THR A 183 -4.54 -16.34 -17.74
CA THR A 183 -3.10 -16.13 -17.96
C THR A 183 -2.88 -14.74 -18.55
N GLY A 184 -2.22 -13.87 -17.81
CA GLY A 184 -1.97 -12.48 -18.19
C GLY A 184 -1.96 -11.55 -16.98
N ASP A 185 -1.35 -10.39 -17.18
CA ASP A 185 -1.24 -9.35 -16.16
C ASP A 185 -2.51 -8.49 -16.08
N ILE A 186 -2.87 -8.04 -14.88
CA ILE A 186 -3.94 -7.07 -14.63
C ILE A 186 -3.30 -5.77 -14.12
N SER A 187 -3.61 -4.63 -14.73
CA SER A 187 -3.16 -3.32 -14.29
C SER A 187 -4.35 -2.37 -14.13
N LEU A 188 -4.42 -1.74 -12.95
CA LEU A 188 -5.44 -0.77 -12.54
C LEU A 188 -4.76 0.56 -12.24
N GLN A 189 -5.26 1.65 -12.83
CA GLN A 189 -4.69 2.99 -12.61
C GLN A 189 -5.78 4.02 -12.27
N ARG A 190 -5.68 4.65 -11.09
CA ARG A 190 -6.53 5.74 -10.57
C ARG A 190 -8.02 5.39 -10.39
N ILE A 191 -8.32 4.13 -10.07
CA ILE A 191 -9.68 3.61 -9.86
C ILE A 191 -10.08 3.68 -8.38
N ARG A 192 -11.33 4.03 -8.13
CA ARG A 192 -11.95 4.23 -6.82
C ARG A 192 -13.18 3.32 -6.69
N GLY A 193 -13.18 2.37 -5.76
CA GLY A 193 -14.28 1.41 -5.57
C GLY A 193 -13.82 0.05 -5.06
N LYS A 194 -14.69 -0.96 -5.08
CA LYS A 194 -14.35 -2.33 -4.71
C LYS A 194 -13.51 -2.97 -5.83
N ILE A 195 -12.33 -3.48 -5.50
CA ILE A 195 -11.38 -4.04 -6.48
C ILE A 195 -11.27 -5.55 -6.27
N GLU A 196 -12.08 -6.33 -6.99
CA GLU A 196 -11.99 -7.78 -7.05
C GLU A 196 -11.17 -8.20 -8.28
N THR A 197 -9.98 -8.78 -8.09
CA THR A 197 -9.14 -9.21 -9.22
C THR A 197 -8.50 -10.59 -8.98
N SER A 198 -8.41 -11.40 -10.03
CA SER A 198 -7.72 -12.69 -9.95
C SER A 198 -7.03 -13.15 -11.23
N THR A 199 -5.87 -13.78 -11.08
CA THR A 199 -5.11 -14.40 -12.19
C THR A 199 -4.41 -15.70 -11.78
N GLU A 200 -4.54 -16.77 -12.59
CA GLU A 200 -3.80 -18.03 -12.33
C GLU A 200 -2.31 -17.90 -12.68
N THR A 201 -1.93 -17.02 -13.61
CA THR A 201 -0.54 -16.79 -14.02
C THR A 201 -0.38 -15.41 -14.64
N GLY A 202 0.22 -14.48 -13.90
CA GLY A 202 0.39 -13.08 -14.26
C GLY A 202 0.50 -12.19 -13.02
N ASN A 203 0.92 -10.94 -13.20
CA ASN A 203 1.07 -9.98 -12.10
C ASN A 203 -0.17 -9.08 -11.98
N VAL A 204 -0.38 -8.50 -10.79
CA VAL A 204 -1.39 -7.46 -10.56
C VAL A 204 -0.70 -6.16 -10.14
N HIS A 205 -0.92 -5.09 -10.91
CA HIS A 205 -0.33 -3.77 -10.67
C HIS A 205 -1.41 -2.74 -10.31
N LEU A 206 -1.30 -2.11 -9.13
CA LEU A 206 -2.25 -1.14 -8.59
C LEU A 206 -1.58 0.25 -8.51
N ASP A 207 -2.06 1.25 -9.24
CA ASP A 207 -1.40 2.56 -9.33
C ASP A 207 -2.37 3.70 -8.96
N GLU A 208 -2.17 4.28 -7.77
CA GLU A 208 -3.02 5.34 -7.18
C GLU A 208 -4.51 4.92 -7.09
N THR A 209 -4.80 3.66 -6.76
CA THR A 209 -6.16 3.16 -6.53
C THR A 209 -6.66 3.49 -5.13
N VAL A 210 -7.98 3.55 -4.95
CA VAL A 210 -8.66 3.83 -3.66
C VAL A 210 -9.79 2.81 -3.44
N GLY A 211 -9.90 2.22 -2.26
CA GLY A 211 -11.05 1.37 -1.92
C GLY A 211 -10.67 0.07 -1.21
N ASN A 212 -11.59 -0.91 -1.22
CA ASN A 212 -11.37 -2.22 -0.63
C ASN A 212 -10.83 -3.22 -1.67
N TYR A 213 -9.70 -3.87 -1.34
CA TYR A 213 -8.99 -4.79 -2.25
C TYR A 213 -9.34 -6.26 -1.97
N ASN A 214 -9.61 -7.03 -3.01
CA ASN A 214 -9.66 -8.50 -2.98
C ASN A 214 -8.90 -9.06 -4.20
N VAL A 215 -7.61 -9.30 -4.02
CA VAL A 215 -6.67 -9.65 -5.09
C VAL A 215 -6.13 -11.06 -4.86
N ARG A 216 -6.30 -11.97 -5.84
CA ARG A 216 -5.77 -13.34 -5.78
C ARG A 216 -4.91 -13.71 -6.99
N VAL A 217 -3.65 -14.04 -6.74
CA VAL A 217 -2.70 -14.51 -7.75
C VAL A 217 -2.24 -15.93 -7.45
N THR A 218 -2.29 -16.84 -8.42
CA THR A 218 -1.70 -18.19 -8.24
C THR A 218 -0.20 -18.18 -8.56
N LYS A 219 0.23 -17.49 -9.62
CA LYS A 219 1.65 -17.35 -9.98
C LYS A 219 1.95 -15.96 -10.53
N GLY A 220 2.69 -15.15 -9.76
CA GLY A 220 2.99 -13.76 -10.10
C GLY A 220 2.94 -12.85 -8.87
N ASN A 221 3.40 -11.61 -9.07
CA ASN A 221 3.51 -10.61 -8.01
C ASN A 221 2.26 -9.72 -7.93
N ILE A 222 2.09 -9.08 -6.78
CA ILE A 222 1.16 -7.96 -6.60
C ILE A 222 1.98 -6.75 -6.19
N ASP A 223 1.95 -5.65 -6.94
CA ASP A 223 2.70 -4.45 -6.58
C ASP A 223 1.92 -3.16 -6.85
N GLY A 224 2.13 -2.13 -6.02
CA GLY A 224 1.38 -0.90 -6.21
C GLY A 224 1.45 0.17 -5.14
N LYS A 225 0.72 1.25 -5.41
CA LYS A 225 0.42 2.35 -4.50
C LYS A 225 -1.08 2.41 -4.29
N ILE A 226 -1.50 2.36 -3.03
CA ILE A 226 -2.90 2.25 -2.64
C ILE A 226 -3.28 3.30 -1.62
N LEU A 227 -4.54 3.73 -1.68
CA LEU A 227 -5.25 4.42 -0.62
C LEU A 227 -6.29 3.45 -0.07
N LEU A 228 -6.52 3.50 1.23
CA LEU A 228 -7.40 2.58 1.95
C LEU A 228 -8.70 3.27 2.34
N THR A 229 -9.82 2.57 2.16
CA THR A 229 -11.09 2.90 2.80
C THR A 229 -11.33 2.00 4.00
N HIS A 230 -12.21 2.40 4.91
CA HIS A 230 -12.67 1.51 5.98
C HIS A 230 -13.26 0.21 5.40
N GLY A 231 -12.96 -0.92 6.04
CA GLY A 231 -13.32 -2.27 5.57
C GLY A 231 -12.14 -3.10 5.04
N GLN A 232 -12.23 -4.42 5.18
CA GLN A 232 -11.09 -5.33 4.99
C GLN A 232 -10.49 -5.34 3.57
N ASN A 233 -9.17 -5.53 3.54
CA ASN A 233 -8.35 -5.63 2.33
C ASN A 233 -7.65 -6.98 2.31
N LYS A 234 -7.82 -7.77 1.24
CA LYS A 234 -7.19 -9.08 1.09
C LYS A 234 -6.36 -9.18 -0.19
N LEU A 235 -5.07 -9.50 -0.05
CA LEU A 235 -4.15 -9.68 -1.18
C LEU A 235 -3.35 -10.99 -1.00
N GLU A 236 -3.65 -11.99 -1.83
CA GLU A 236 -3.04 -13.33 -1.78
C GLU A 236 -2.21 -13.62 -3.04
N THR A 237 -0.98 -14.12 -2.86
CA THR A 237 -0.23 -14.82 -3.92
C THR A 237 0.29 -16.17 -3.44
N GLN A 238 0.10 -17.22 -4.25
CA GLN A 238 0.68 -18.54 -3.94
C GLN A 238 2.16 -18.63 -4.33
N ASN A 239 2.57 -17.95 -5.40
CA ASN A 239 3.95 -17.98 -5.90
C ASN A 239 4.34 -16.65 -6.55
N GLY A 240 4.75 -15.72 -5.68
CA GLY A 240 5.24 -14.39 -6.00
C GLY A 240 5.35 -13.55 -4.72
N SER A 241 5.74 -12.28 -4.87
CA SER A 241 5.86 -11.32 -3.77
C SER A 241 4.79 -10.24 -3.85
N ILE A 242 4.49 -9.62 -2.70
CA ILE A 242 3.56 -8.50 -2.56
C ILE A 242 4.32 -7.26 -2.12
N GLY A 243 4.12 -6.12 -2.80
CA GLY A 243 4.86 -4.87 -2.55
C GLY A 243 3.97 -3.64 -2.64
N LEU A 244 3.53 -3.11 -1.50
CA LEU A 244 2.55 -2.02 -1.42
C LEU A 244 3.11 -0.78 -0.70
N GLU A 245 2.65 0.38 -1.14
CA GLU A 245 2.86 1.68 -0.49
C GLU A 245 1.49 2.29 -0.21
N VAL A 246 1.12 2.38 1.08
CA VAL A 246 -0.12 3.01 1.53
C VAL A 246 0.11 4.51 1.63
N LEU A 247 -0.73 5.30 0.95
CA LEU A 247 -0.51 6.73 0.77
C LEU A 247 -1.24 7.62 1.81
N ASP A 248 -2.15 7.05 2.60
CA ASP A 248 -2.96 7.73 3.60
C ASP A 248 -2.82 7.11 5.00
N SER A 249 -3.07 7.91 6.05
CA SER A 249 -3.07 7.43 7.44
C SER A 249 -4.41 6.80 7.86
N VAL A 250 -5.24 6.41 6.89
CA VAL A 250 -6.52 5.73 7.15
C VAL A 250 -6.20 4.30 7.54
N ALA A 251 -6.25 4.05 8.84
CA ALA A 251 -6.05 2.73 9.40
C ALA A 251 -7.22 1.82 8.98
N SER A 252 -6.92 0.72 8.28
CA SER A 252 -7.93 -0.22 7.79
C SER A 252 -7.36 -1.65 7.74
N PRO A 253 -8.12 -2.71 8.13
CA PRO A 253 -7.56 -4.05 8.26
C PRO A 253 -7.07 -4.62 6.93
N MET A 254 -5.97 -5.38 6.99
CA MET A 254 -5.32 -5.90 5.78
C MET A 254 -4.70 -7.29 5.98
N ASP A 255 -5.20 -8.28 5.23
CA ASP A 255 -4.67 -9.64 5.12
C ASP A 255 -3.84 -9.76 3.83
N ILE A 256 -2.53 -9.92 4.00
CA ILE A 256 -1.58 -10.12 2.91
C ILE A 256 -0.89 -11.46 3.11
N THR A 257 -1.06 -12.35 2.14
CA THR A 257 -0.47 -13.69 2.16
C THR A 257 0.39 -13.95 0.92
N ALA A 258 1.67 -14.25 1.10
CA ALA A 258 2.64 -14.59 0.05
C ALA A 258 3.26 -15.98 0.31
N GLN A 259 2.53 -17.05 -0.08
CA GLN A 259 2.84 -18.46 0.27
C GLN A 259 4.15 -19.03 -0.33
N ALA A 260 4.83 -18.28 -1.18
CA ALA A 260 6.18 -18.60 -1.63
C ALA A 260 7.01 -17.35 -1.99
N GLY A 261 6.78 -16.23 -1.29
CA GLY A 261 7.48 -14.98 -1.56
C GLY A 261 7.63 -14.07 -0.35
N SER A 262 7.69 -12.76 -0.60
CA SER A 262 7.94 -11.72 0.41
C SER A 262 6.84 -10.66 0.41
N ILE A 263 6.56 -10.08 1.58
CA ILE A 263 5.70 -8.92 1.74
C ILE A 263 6.56 -7.69 2.03
N ARG A 264 6.36 -6.61 1.28
CA ARG A 264 6.89 -5.28 1.58
C ARG A 264 5.73 -4.30 1.67
N LEU A 265 5.68 -3.57 2.76
CA LEU A 265 4.65 -2.59 3.06
C LEU A 265 5.32 -1.29 3.51
N ARG A 266 4.89 -0.17 2.95
CA ARG A 266 5.20 1.18 3.45
C ARG A 266 3.92 1.79 3.99
N LEU A 267 3.99 2.28 5.22
CA LEU A 267 2.89 2.90 5.96
C LEU A 267 3.31 4.28 6.45
N PRO A 268 2.38 5.24 6.61
CA PRO A 268 2.64 6.48 7.34
C PRO A 268 3.27 6.27 8.72
N GLU A 269 4.12 7.21 9.17
CA GLU A 269 4.81 7.10 10.46
C GLU A 269 3.88 7.14 11.67
N ASN A 270 2.68 7.70 11.51
CA ASN A 270 1.59 7.73 12.50
C ASN A 270 0.51 6.66 12.23
N TYR A 271 0.75 5.74 11.30
CA TYR A 271 -0.22 4.69 10.97
C TYR A 271 -0.32 3.72 12.15
N ALA A 272 -1.47 3.70 12.80
CA ALA A 272 -1.74 2.83 13.94
C ALA A 272 -2.26 1.47 13.45
N ALA A 273 -1.59 0.39 13.84
CA ALA A 273 -1.92 -0.96 13.39
C ALA A 273 -1.35 -2.01 14.34
N ASP A 274 -2.19 -2.97 14.73
CA ASP A 274 -1.78 -4.19 15.38
C ASP A 274 -1.34 -5.17 14.30
N VAL A 275 -0.11 -5.68 14.37
CA VAL A 275 0.45 -6.48 13.26
C VAL A 275 0.80 -7.89 13.69
N GLU A 276 0.12 -8.84 13.06
CA GLU A 276 0.42 -10.27 13.09
C GLU A 276 1.42 -10.59 11.96
N LEU A 277 2.61 -11.07 12.34
CA LEU A 277 3.76 -11.22 11.45
C LEU A 277 4.19 -12.70 11.40
N GLU A 278 3.70 -13.45 10.41
CA GLU A 278 4.02 -14.87 10.24
C GLU A 278 5.00 -15.08 9.09
N SER A 279 6.29 -15.16 9.41
CA SER A 279 7.36 -15.54 8.46
C SER A 279 7.84 -16.97 8.71
N GLU A 280 7.71 -17.87 7.72
CA GLU A 280 8.24 -19.24 7.82
C GLU A 280 9.77 -19.27 8.00
N LYS A 281 10.47 -18.22 7.56
CA LYS A 281 11.93 -18.05 7.72
C LYS A 281 12.30 -17.09 8.86
N GLN A 282 11.33 -16.64 9.65
CA GLN A 282 11.49 -15.67 10.73
C GLN A 282 12.22 -14.38 10.30
N GLN A 283 12.03 -13.97 9.04
CA GLN A 283 12.54 -12.70 8.50
C GLN A 283 11.41 -11.68 8.55
N ILE A 284 11.37 -10.91 9.64
CA ILE A 284 10.38 -9.88 9.93
C ILE A 284 11.15 -8.63 10.31
N VAL A 285 10.76 -7.46 9.76
CA VAL A 285 11.31 -6.18 10.19
C VAL A 285 10.24 -5.10 10.21
N VAL A 286 10.22 -4.27 11.26
CA VAL A 286 9.18 -3.27 11.53
C VAL A 286 9.83 -1.97 11.93
N ASN A 287 10.09 -1.12 10.94
CA ASN A 287 10.75 0.17 11.13
C ASN A 287 9.74 1.28 11.47
N LEU A 288 8.84 1.03 12.42
CA LEU A 288 7.82 1.96 12.90
C LEU A 288 7.83 1.95 14.44
N PRO A 289 7.34 3.00 15.14
CA PRO A 289 7.23 3.00 16.59
C PRO A 289 6.31 1.86 17.03
N ALA A 290 6.89 0.80 17.58
CA ALA A 290 6.18 -0.44 17.83
C ALA A 290 6.57 -1.10 19.16
N GLN A 291 5.57 -1.63 19.85
CA GLN A 291 5.75 -2.46 21.02
C GLN A 291 5.37 -3.91 20.67
N PHE A 292 6.28 -4.84 20.91
CA PHE A 292 5.92 -6.26 20.93
C PHE A 292 5.20 -6.54 22.24
N ASP A 293 3.94 -6.94 22.15
CA ASP A 293 3.17 -7.37 23.31
C ASP A 293 3.40 -8.86 23.55
N GLU A 294 4.09 -9.20 24.64
CA GLU A 294 4.40 -10.58 25.01
C GLU A 294 3.15 -11.43 25.33
N VAL A 295 2.00 -10.78 25.63
CA VAL A 295 0.73 -11.44 25.93
C VAL A 295 0.02 -11.84 24.63
N THR A 296 -0.17 -10.90 23.70
CA THR A 296 -0.89 -11.15 22.45
C THR A 296 -0.02 -11.72 21.33
N GLY A 297 1.30 -11.47 21.36
CA GLY A 297 2.24 -11.83 20.30
C GLY A 297 2.20 -10.92 19.07
N LEU A 298 1.43 -9.83 19.14
CA LEU A 298 1.31 -8.83 18.09
C LEU A 298 2.41 -7.77 18.21
N THR A 299 2.76 -7.18 17.08
CA THR A 299 3.57 -5.97 17.04
C THR A 299 2.62 -4.78 16.93
N ILE A 300 2.35 -4.13 18.06
CA ILE A 300 1.46 -2.97 18.16
C ILE A 300 2.20 -1.75 17.64
N ILE A 301 1.76 -1.16 16.54
CA ILE A 301 2.36 0.03 15.93
C ILE A 301 1.54 1.27 16.31
N ASN A 302 2.23 2.34 16.74
CA ASN A 302 1.68 3.66 17.06
C ASN A 302 0.41 3.61 17.93
N ASP A 303 0.56 3.11 19.16
CA ASP A 303 -0.53 3.00 20.17
C ASP A 303 -1.70 2.07 19.81
N GLY A 304 -1.65 1.38 18.66
CA GLY A 304 -2.55 0.27 18.29
C GLY A 304 -3.68 0.65 17.32
N GLY A 305 -4.07 -0.29 16.47
CA GLY A 305 -5.01 -0.04 15.38
C GLY A 305 -5.34 -1.27 14.54
N PRO A 306 -6.17 -1.15 13.48
CA PRO A 306 -6.76 -2.28 12.76
C PRO A 306 -5.76 -3.35 12.33
N LEU A 307 -6.16 -4.62 12.49
CA LEU A 307 -5.26 -5.77 12.36
C LEU A 307 -4.67 -5.93 10.95
N PHE A 308 -3.35 -6.02 10.90
CA PHE A 308 -2.57 -6.39 9.72
C PHE A 308 -2.11 -7.84 9.87
N ARG A 309 -2.66 -8.76 9.07
CA ARG A 309 -2.16 -10.13 8.97
C ARG A 309 -1.20 -10.24 7.81
N LEU A 310 0.08 -10.40 8.09
CA LEU A 310 1.12 -10.52 7.06
C LEU A 310 1.74 -11.91 7.17
N LYS A 311 1.48 -12.77 6.18
CA LYS A 311 2.00 -14.14 6.11
C LYS A 311 2.91 -14.33 4.91
N ALA A 312 4.17 -14.70 5.12
CA ALA A 312 5.12 -14.90 4.03
C ALA A 312 6.09 -16.06 4.26
N THR A 313 6.45 -16.79 3.21
CA THR A 313 7.53 -17.81 3.28
C THR A 313 8.92 -17.19 3.46
N THR A 314 9.11 -15.91 3.12
CA THR A 314 10.42 -15.25 3.17
C THR A 314 10.42 -14.03 4.08
N LEU A 315 10.55 -12.82 3.53
CA LEU A 315 10.62 -11.57 4.28
C LEU A 315 9.24 -10.94 4.43
N ILE A 316 8.94 -10.40 5.61
CA ILE A 316 7.94 -9.35 5.82
C ILE A 316 8.69 -8.08 6.24
N SER A 317 8.43 -6.95 5.58
CA SER A 317 9.00 -5.66 5.98
C SER A 317 7.92 -4.58 6.03
N LEU A 318 7.70 -4.02 7.22
CA LEU A 318 6.96 -2.78 7.46
C LEU A 318 7.94 -1.61 7.56
N LEU A 319 7.68 -0.54 6.81
CA LEU A 319 8.56 0.62 6.71
C LEU A 319 7.76 1.93 6.90
N PRO A 320 8.39 2.97 7.48
CA PRO A 320 7.74 4.20 7.87
C PRO A 320 7.66 5.20 6.72
N SER A 321 6.73 6.15 6.84
CA SER A 321 6.55 7.28 5.92
C SER A 321 6.13 8.51 6.74
N ALA A 322 7.08 9.29 7.29
CA ALA A 322 6.94 10.61 7.95
C ALA A 322 5.51 11.19 8.20
N SER A 323 5.05 11.52 9.43
CA SER A 323 5.72 11.61 10.75
C SER A 323 4.75 11.74 11.98
N SER A 324 5.24 11.53 13.21
CA SER A 324 4.77 12.06 14.55
C SER A 324 3.56 11.44 15.32
N SER A 325 3.46 11.67 16.65
CA SER A 325 3.00 10.68 17.68
C SER A 325 2.11 11.19 18.86
N ASN A 326 1.43 10.26 19.62
CA ASN A 326 1.27 10.15 21.12
C ASN A 326 -0.13 9.80 21.76
N THR A 327 -0.30 8.62 22.40
CA THR A 327 -0.90 8.25 23.76
C THR A 327 -2.34 8.66 24.19
N SER A 328 -3.14 8.01 25.11
CA SER A 328 -3.06 6.85 26.07
C SER A 328 -4.47 6.43 26.65
N ALA A 329 -4.59 5.39 27.51
CA ALA A 329 -5.83 4.62 27.88
C ALA A 329 -6.42 4.76 29.34
N ASP A 330 -7.58 4.10 29.66
CA ASP A 330 -7.80 3.13 30.82
C ASP A 330 -9.27 2.82 31.35
N THR A 331 -9.61 1.51 31.52
CA THR A 331 -10.43 0.78 32.57
C THR A 331 -11.99 0.76 32.73
N GLU A 332 -12.51 -0.33 33.38
CA GLU A 332 -13.87 -0.97 33.29
C GLU A 332 -14.37 -1.61 34.65
N THR A 333 -15.65 -2.04 34.86
CA THR A 333 -16.13 -3.00 35.93
C THR A 333 -17.59 -3.58 35.79
N ASP A 334 -17.89 -4.73 36.44
CA ASP A 334 -19.00 -5.74 36.21
C ASP A 334 -20.38 -5.64 36.96
N LEU A 335 -21.45 -6.35 36.49
CA LEU A 335 -22.46 -7.19 37.24
C LEU A 335 -23.60 -7.92 36.41
N THR A 336 -24.00 -9.17 36.75
CA THR A 336 -24.85 -10.13 35.96
C THR A 336 -26.35 -10.33 36.39
N ILE A 337 -27.27 -10.90 35.55
CA ILE A 337 -28.49 -11.73 35.94
C ILE A 337 -29.25 -12.43 34.75
N ASP A 338 -29.95 -13.57 34.99
CA ASP A 338 -30.69 -14.44 34.02
C ASP A 338 -32.24 -14.25 33.94
N PHE A 339 -32.86 -14.26 32.74
CA PHE A 339 -34.31 -14.57 32.51
C PHE A 339 -34.63 -14.92 31.02
N ALA A 340 -35.70 -15.68 30.75
CA ALA A 340 -36.19 -16.00 29.39
C ALA A 340 -37.39 -15.12 28.98
N HIS A 341 -37.51 -14.77 27.69
CA HIS A 341 -38.44 -13.77 27.14
C HIS A 341 -39.47 -14.41 26.17
N PRO A 342 -40.79 -14.27 26.42
CA PRO A 342 -41.82 -14.88 25.57
C PRO A 342 -42.11 -14.04 24.31
N VAL A 343 -42.29 -14.68 23.14
CA VAL A 343 -42.55 -14.02 21.85
C VAL A 343 -43.91 -14.47 21.28
N PRO A 344 -44.89 -13.56 21.14
CA PRO A 344 -46.27 -13.90 20.79
C PRO A 344 -46.52 -14.12 19.30
N GLN A 345 -47.44 -15.04 19.00
CA GLN A 345 -47.98 -15.25 17.66
C GLN A 345 -49.01 -14.17 17.31
N VAL A 346 -48.91 -13.58 16.11
CA VAL A 346 -49.90 -12.64 15.56
C VAL A 346 -50.78 -13.27 14.48
N ALA A 347 -52.01 -12.76 14.34
CA ALA A 347 -53.01 -13.26 13.39
C ALA A 347 -53.04 -12.49 12.05
N GLN A 348 -52.44 -11.30 12.02
CA GLN A 348 -52.25 -10.48 10.83
C GLN A 348 -50.78 -10.01 10.82
N PRO A 349 -50.06 -10.10 9.68
CA PRO A 349 -48.69 -9.61 9.59
C PRO A 349 -48.64 -8.08 9.46
N PRO A 350 -47.54 -7.43 9.88
CA PRO A 350 -47.28 -6.02 9.60
C PRO A 350 -46.95 -5.78 8.11
N THR A 351 -47.07 -4.53 7.69
CA THR A 351 -46.51 -4.01 6.44
C THR A 351 -45.05 -3.63 6.69
N ILE A 352 -44.11 -4.14 5.89
CA ILE A 352 -42.68 -3.80 6.07
C ILE A 352 -42.36 -2.56 5.23
N ASP A 353 -42.54 -1.39 5.83
CA ASP A 353 -42.28 -0.07 5.23
C ASP A 353 -41.40 0.86 6.11
N GLY A 354 -41.07 0.41 7.33
CA GLY A 354 -40.24 1.12 8.31
C GLY A 354 -41.06 1.80 9.42
N ASN A 355 -42.39 1.68 9.38
CA ASN A 355 -43.33 2.45 10.18
C ASN A 355 -43.94 1.61 11.33
N LEU A 356 -43.29 1.62 12.50
CA LEU A 356 -43.69 0.86 13.71
C LEU A 356 -45.04 1.28 14.35
N SER A 357 -45.77 2.13 13.65
CA SER A 357 -47.03 2.78 14.00
C SER A 357 -48.26 1.92 13.75
N GLU A 358 -48.13 0.74 13.15
CA GLU A 358 -49.23 -0.20 12.98
C GLU A 358 -49.69 -0.80 14.32
N ILE A 359 -51.01 -0.95 14.51
CA ILE A 359 -51.61 -1.45 15.76
C ILE A 359 -51.13 -2.86 16.15
N VAL A 360 -50.64 -3.65 15.19
CA VAL A 360 -50.10 -5.00 15.39
C VAL A 360 -48.84 -4.99 16.26
N TRP A 361 -47.99 -3.97 16.16
CA TRP A 361 -46.75 -3.87 16.96
C TRP A 361 -47.01 -3.73 18.47
N GLN A 362 -48.21 -3.31 18.88
CA GLN A 362 -48.61 -3.31 20.30
C GLN A 362 -48.84 -4.72 20.88
N ALA A 363 -49.05 -5.72 20.03
CA ALA A 363 -49.14 -7.11 20.44
C ALA A 363 -47.76 -7.80 20.52
N ALA A 364 -46.68 -7.13 20.09
CA ALA A 364 -45.33 -7.67 20.12
C ALA A 364 -44.73 -7.68 21.54
N ALA A 365 -43.82 -8.63 21.78
CA ALA A 365 -42.99 -8.63 22.99
C ALA A 365 -41.96 -7.50 22.90
N ARG A 366 -41.74 -6.78 24.01
CA ARG A 366 -40.87 -5.60 24.05
C ARG A 366 -39.57 -5.91 24.80
N LEU A 367 -38.47 -5.84 24.06
CA LEU A 367 -37.11 -6.08 24.55
C LEU A 367 -36.39 -4.73 24.72
N SER A 368 -36.62 -4.08 25.87
CA SER A 368 -36.04 -2.78 26.22
C SER A 368 -36.16 -2.50 27.73
N PRO A 369 -35.34 -1.63 28.33
CA PRO A 369 -34.24 -0.87 27.71
C PRO A 369 -33.04 -1.77 27.37
N LEU A 370 -32.34 -1.43 26.28
CA LEU A 370 -30.96 -1.91 26.08
C LEU A 370 -30.04 -1.31 27.16
N GLN A 371 -28.87 -1.90 27.36
CA GLN A 371 -27.87 -1.48 28.36
C GLN A 371 -26.59 -0.98 27.68
N ASN A 372 -25.88 -0.05 28.35
CA ASN A 372 -24.56 0.42 27.91
C ASN A 372 -23.49 -0.69 27.99
N PRO A 373 -22.30 -0.52 27.38
CA PRO A 373 -21.27 -1.58 27.33
C PRO A 373 -20.70 -1.94 28.70
N ASP A 374 -20.75 -0.99 29.64
CA ASP A 374 -20.36 -1.12 31.05
C ASP A 374 -21.46 -1.76 31.94
N GLY A 375 -22.60 -2.14 31.35
CA GLY A 375 -23.74 -2.72 32.06
C GLY A 375 -24.47 -1.77 33.01
N THR A 376 -24.21 -0.45 32.92
CA THR A 376 -24.84 0.56 33.77
C THR A 376 -26.12 1.13 33.14
N GLU A 377 -26.53 2.33 33.57
CA GLU A 377 -27.87 2.90 33.40
C GLU A 377 -28.39 2.97 31.94
N VAL A 378 -29.71 3.21 31.80
CA VAL A 378 -30.41 3.36 30.52
C VAL A 378 -29.66 4.33 29.59
N PRO A 379 -29.34 3.93 28.33
CA PRO A 379 -28.64 4.78 27.37
C PRO A 379 -29.33 6.12 27.14
N SER A 380 -28.54 7.17 26.94
CA SER A 380 -29.03 8.55 26.77
C SER A 380 -29.88 8.75 25.50
N ASN A 381 -29.74 7.87 24.51
CA ASN A 381 -30.56 7.81 23.29
C ASN A 381 -31.22 6.43 23.15
N ALA A 382 -31.89 5.96 24.21
CA ALA A 382 -32.39 4.59 24.34
C ALA A 382 -33.01 3.97 23.07
N THR A 383 -32.75 2.68 22.87
CA THR A 383 -33.33 1.88 21.78
C THR A 383 -34.47 0.98 22.27
N GLU A 384 -35.57 0.92 21.53
CA GLU A 384 -36.73 0.05 21.79
C GLU A 384 -36.79 -1.07 20.75
N THR A 385 -36.91 -2.35 21.17
CA THR A 385 -37.07 -3.49 20.26
C THR A 385 -38.41 -4.21 20.48
N PHE A 386 -39.05 -4.63 19.39
CA PHE A 386 -40.35 -5.30 19.33
C PHE A 386 -40.23 -6.62 18.58
N LEU A 387 -40.74 -7.73 19.15
CA LEU A 387 -40.59 -9.09 18.62
C LEU A 387 -41.94 -9.81 18.52
N MET A 388 -42.27 -10.38 17.37
CA MET A 388 -43.49 -11.18 17.15
C MET A 388 -43.32 -12.19 16.00
N TRP A 389 -44.28 -13.10 15.80
CA TRP A 389 -44.17 -14.14 14.75
C TRP A 389 -45.51 -14.57 14.14
N ASP A 390 -45.46 -15.12 12.93
CA ASP A 390 -46.56 -15.86 12.31
C ASP A 390 -46.09 -17.19 11.67
N ALA A 391 -46.96 -17.82 10.86
CA ALA A 391 -46.67 -19.11 10.23
C ALA A 391 -45.62 -19.03 9.10
N GLU A 392 -45.29 -17.84 8.61
CA GLU A 392 -44.34 -17.60 7.53
C GLU A 392 -43.08 -16.87 8.00
N ASN A 393 -43.19 -15.91 8.92
CA ASN A 393 -42.11 -14.99 9.29
C ASN A 393 -41.95 -14.79 10.81
N PHE A 394 -40.72 -14.40 11.19
CA PHE A 394 -40.38 -13.80 12.48
C PHE A 394 -40.12 -12.31 12.24
N TYR A 395 -40.69 -11.44 13.07
CA TYR A 395 -40.67 -9.99 12.89
C TYR A 395 -39.87 -9.32 13.99
N VAL A 396 -38.95 -8.43 13.59
CA VAL A 396 -38.17 -7.58 14.48
C VAL A 396 -38.42 -6.11 14.09
N GLY A 397 -38.95 -5.34 15.02
CA GLY A 397 -39.11 -3.89 14.90
C GLY A 397 -38.16 -3.19 15.86
N VAL A 398 -37.48 -2.12 15.42
CA VAL A 398 -36.54 -1.36 16.25
C VAL A 398 -36.76 0.13 16.08
N LYS A 399 -36.82 0.85 17.22
CA LYS A 399 -36.92 2.31 17.27
C LYS A 399 -35.72 2.86 18.03
N ALA A 400 -34.85 3.56 17.31
CA ALA A 400 -33.58 4.08 17.78
C ALA A 400 -33.67 5.60 17.94
N HIS A 401 -33.78 6.07 19.19
CA HIS A 401 -33.96 7.50 19.48
C HIS A 401 -32.70 8.32 19.16
N LEU A 402 -32.89 9.62 18.89
CA LEU A 402 -31.86 10.60 18.54
C LEU A 402 -32.08 11.88 19.36
N SER A 403 -30.99 12.52 19.79
CA SER A 403 -31.03 13.84 20.45
C SER A 403 -30.66 14.96 19.49
N ASP A 404 -31.21 16.16 19.73
CA ASP A 404 -31.06 17.38 18.91
C ASP A 404 -29.61 17.77 18.52
N SER A 405 -28.61 17.26 19.25
CA SER A 405 -27.18 17.55 19.04
C SER A 405 -26.42 16.54 18.20
N LEU A 406 -27.05 15.44 17.77
CA LEU A 406 -26.41 14.36 17.00
C LEU A 406 -26.87 14.34 15.54
N LEU A 407 -25.97 13.96 14.64
CA LEU A 407 -26.27 13.63 13.25
C LEU A 407 -25.93 12.16 13.00
N LEU A 408 -26.80 11.47 12.26
CA LEU A 408 -26.61 10.08 11.84
C LEU A 408 -25.36 9.97 10.97
N TYR A 409 -24.42 9.10 11.34
CA TYR A 409 -23.28 8.78 10.50
C TYR A 409 -23.63 7.65 9.52
N VAL A 410 -23.75 8.01 8.23
CA VAL A 410 -24.02 7.07 7.13
C VAL A 410 -22.94 7.24 6.05
N SER A 411 -22.06 6.26 5.95
CA SER A 411 -21.00 6.16 4.94
C SER A 411 -21.29 5.04 3.94
N GLN A 412 -21.92 3.95 4.40
CA GLN A 412 -22.24 2.73 3.66
C GLN A 412 -23.69 2.74 3.15
N THR A 413 -23.86 2.18 1.96
CA THR A 413 -25.03 2.51 1.12
C THR A 413 -25.41 1.41 0.13
N GLN A 414 -24.71 0.27 0.19
CA GLN A 414 -24.95 -0.89 -0.66
C GLN A 414 -25.24 -2.11 0.20
N HIS A 415 -26.10 -3.01 -0.29
CA HIS A 415 -26.24 -4.33 0.30
C HIS A 415 -24.89 -5.06 0.32
N ASP A 416 -24.61 -5.83 1.37
CA ASP A 416 -23.34 -6.53 1.61
C ASP A 416 -22.07 -5.64 1.63
N SER A 417 -22.23 -4.34 1.93
CA SER A 417 -21.10 -3.45 2.25
C SER A 417 -20.77 -3.45 3.75
N PRO A 418 -19.71 -2.75 4.21
CA PRO A 418 -19.32 -2.68 5.62
C PRO A 418 -20.29 -1.99 6.61
N ILE A 419 -21.57 -2.39 6.66
CA ILE A 419 -22.64 -1.67 7.36
C ILE A 419 -22.34 -1.39 8.84
N TRP A 420 -21.57 -2.24 9.54
CA TRP A 420 -21.13 -2.00 10.92
C TRP A 420 -20.16 -0.80 11.07
N GLU A 421 -19.65 -0.18 10.00
CA GLU A 421 -18.88 1.06 10.08
C GLU A 421 -19.77 2.30 10.25
N ASP A 422 -21.06 2.19 9.95
CA ASP A 422 -22.06 3.25 10.14
C ASP A 422 -22.68 3.19 11.55
N GLU A 423 -23.59 4.13 11.84
CA GLU A 423 -24.63 3.83 12.81
C GLU A 423 -25.45 2.62 12.31
N CYS A 424 -25.66 1.60 13.15
CA CYS A 424 -26.35 0.37 12.74
C CYS A 424 -27.03 -0.38 13.90
N ILE A 425 -27.94 -1.29 13.52
CA ILE A 425 -28.50 -2.34 14.36
C ILE A 425 -27.93 -3.69 13.88
N GLU A 426 -27.43 -4.49 14.82
CA GLU A 426 -26.94 -5.85 14.58
C GLU A 426 -27.89 -6.85 15.26
N ILE A 427 -28.30 -7.90 14.53
CA ILE A 427 -29.27 -8.92 14.96
C ILE A 427 -28.63 -10.30 14.82
N LEU A 428 -28.60 -11.07 15.91
CA LEU A 428 -28.10 -12.44 15.97
C LEU A 428 -29.25 -13.40 16.33
N ILE A 429 -29.42 -14.45 15.53
CA ILE A 429 -30.49 -15.45 15.70
C ILE A 429 -29.91 -16.87 15.61
N ASP A 430 -30.12 -17.67 16.65
CA ASP A 430 -30.01 -19.13 16.59
C ASP A 430 -31.41 -19.77 16.78
N PRO A 431 -31.97 -20.41 15.74
CA PRO A 431 -33.25 -21.09 15.83
C PRO A 431 -33.15 -22.54 16.33
N ASN A 432 -31.95 -23.08 16.57
CA ASN A 432 -31.75 -24.45 17.06
C ASN A 432 -30.48 -24.58 17.92
N PRO A 433 -30.58 -24.40 19.26
CA PRO A 433 -29.45 -24.46 20.20
C PRO A 433 -28.80 -25.84 20.38
N LYS A 434 -29.16 -26.80 19.52
CA LYS A 434 -28.49 -28.11 19.39
C LYS A 434 -27.54 -28.16 18.18
N THR A 435 -27.40 -27.06 17.42
CA THR A 435 -26.51 -26.94 16.27
C THR A 435 -25.59 -25.74 16.42
N ASP A 436 -24.40 -25.80 15.85
CA ASP A 436 -23.41 -24.70 15.86
C ASP A 436 -23.68 -23.65 14.75
N VAL A 437 -24.97 -23.44 14.42
CA VAL A 437 -25.40 -22.61 13.28
C VAL A 437 -26.20 -21.43 13.78
N TYR A 438 -25.72 -20.22 13.51
CA TYR A 438 -26.46 -18.98 13.78
C TYR A 438 -26.42 -18.03 12.58
N TYR A 439 -27.34 -17.08 12.58
CA TYR A 439 -27.52 -16.08 11.54
C TYR A 439 -27.19 -14.69 12.09
N HIS A 440 -26.54 -13.85 11.28
CA HIS A 440 -26.15 -12.49 11.65
C HIS A 440 -26.56 -11.50 10.57
N LEU A 441 -27.29 -10.45 10.95
CA LEU A 441 -27.64 -9.32 10.09
C LEU A 441 -27.19 -7.99 10.70
N VAL A 442 -26.74 -7.06 9.85
CA VAL A 442 -26.34 -5.70 10.24
C VAL A 442 -27.03 -4.69 9.32
N ILE A 443 -27.72 -3.69 9.86
CA ILE A 443 -28.61 -2.77 9.11
C ILE A 443 -28.40 -1.31 9.56
N ASN A 444 -28.21 -0.36 8.64
CA ASN A 444 -28.03 1.07 8.95
C ASN A 444 -29.33 1.92 8.77
N PRO A 445 -29.37 3.20 9.19
CA PRO A 445 -30.56 4.05 9.11
C PRO A 445 -31.21 4.21 7.74
N ILE A 446 -30.49 4.02 6.64
CA ILE A 446 -31.03 4.11 5.28
C ILE A 446 -31.47 2.74 4.72
N GLY A 447 -31.45 1.69 5.54
CA GLY A 447 -31.92 0.35 5.19
C GLY A 447 -30.93 -0.47 4.38
N ALA A 448 -29.68 -0.01 4.22
CA ALA A 448 -28.62 -0.85 3.66
C ALA A 448 -28.22 -1.90 4.70
N TYR A 449 -28.11 -3.16 4.28
CA TYR A 449 -27.85 -4.28 5.19
C TYR A 449 -26.84 -5.29 4.65
N PHE A 450 -26.26 -6.06 5.57
CA PHE A 450 -25.35 -7.18 5.35
C PHE A 450 -25.92 -8.41 6.06
N ASP A 451 -25.85 -9.59 5.44
CA ASP A 451 -26.33 -10.83 6.04
C ASP A 451 -25.35 -12.02 5.89
N GLN A 452 -25.39 -12.96 6.85
CA GLN A 452 -24.59 -14.20 6.78
C GLN A 452 -25.18 -15.35 7.61
N GLN A 453 -24.91 -16.58 7.17
CA GLN A 453 -25.04 -17.82 7.96
C GLN A 453 -23.65 -18.28 8.43
N VAL A 454 -23.51 -18.51 9.74
CA VAL A 454 -22.28 -19.01 10.39
C VAL A 454 -22.51 -20.48 10.77
N ASN A 455 -21.55 -21.36 10.50
CA ASN A 455 -21.76 -22.83 10.45
C ASN A 455 -20.77 -23.69 11.26
N THR A 456 -19.89 -23.14 12.12
CA THR A 456 -18.79 -23.90 12.76
C THR A 456 -18.50 -23.47 14.21
N PRO A 457 -18.36 -24.40 15.18
CA PRO A 457 -18.12 -24.05 16.58
C PRO A 457 -16.68 -23.56 16.85
N GLY A 458 -16.54 -22.26 17.12
CA GLY A 458 -15.31 -21.65 17.61
C GLY A 458 -14.49 -20.82 16.63
N GLU A 459 -14.89 -20.71 15.37
CA GLU A 459 -14.29 -19.75 14.43
C GLU A 459 -15.41 -19.03 13.65
N PRO A 460 -15.45 -17.67 13.63
CA PRO A 460 -16.41 -16.97 12.82
C PRO A 460 -15.86 -16.88 11.40
N SER A 461 -16.71 -16.43 10.49
CA SER A 461 -16.24 -15.67 9.36
C SER A 461 -15.55 -14.38 9.86
N PHE A 462 -14.22 -14.42 10.09
CA PHE A 462 -13.40 -13.24 10.46
C PHE A 462 -13.28 -12.19 9.33
N GLN A 463 -14.29 -12.10 8.45
CA GLN A 463 -14.30 -11.20 7.32
C GLN A 463 -14.70 -9.77 7.73
N PHE A 464 -15.38 -9.56 8.87
CA PHE A 464 -16.06 -8.28 9.16
C PHE A 464 -16.31 -7.93 10.66
N ALA A 465 -15.53 -8.43 11.62
CA ALA A 465 -15.76 -8.14 13.05
C ALA A 465 -15.17 -6.77 13.51
N PRO A 466 -15.79 -6.07 14.49
CA PRO A 466 -15.21 -4.90 15.14
C PRO A 466 -13.84 -5.15 15.80
N HIS A 467 -13.06 -4.09 15.90
CA HIS A 467 -11.62 -4.14 16.21
C HIS A 467 -11.30 -4.70 17.61
N ASP A 468 -12.20 -4.49 18.56
CA ASP A 468 -12.10 -4.75 19.99
C ASP A 468 -12.36 -6.21 20.41
N VAL A 469 -12.80 -7.09 19.50
CA VAL A 469 -13.28 -8.45 19.83
C VAL A 469 -12.30 -9.57 19.42
N GLN A 470 -11.17 -9.25 18.76
CA GLN A 470 -10.33 -10.26 18.10
C GLN A 470 -9.18 -10.85 18.96
N LEU A 471 -9.09 -10.50 20.24
CA LEU A 471 -8.03 -10.95 21.15
C LEU A 471 -8.47 -12.08 22.10
N THR A 472 -8.72 -13.29 21.56
CA THR A 472 -8.34 -14.58 22.19
C THR A 472 -8.77 -15.81 21.37
N LEU A 473 -7.82 -16.68 21.01
CA LEU A 473 -7.96 -18.13 20.73
C LEU A 473 -6.55 -18.77 20.58
N ASN A 474 -6.35 -20.03 21.00
CA ASN A 474 -5.08 -20.47 21.58
C ASN A 474 -4.14 -21.36 20.69
N ARG A 475 -3.17 -20.71 20.03
CA ARG A 475 -1.74 -21.11 19.80
C ARG A 475 -1.29 -22.49 19.26
N LYS A 476 -2.11 -23.51 18.92
CA LYS A 476 -1.55 -24.87 18.59
C LYS A 476 -1.82 -25.56 17.24
N THR A 477 -2.76 -25.12 16.40
CA THR A 477 -3.14 -25.91 15.20
C THR A 477 -3.48 -25.11 13.93
N LEU A 478 -3.10 -23.83 13.81
CA LEU A 478 -3.57 -22.85 12.78
C LEU A 478 -3.31 -23.20 11.29
N GLN A 479 -4.00 -24.23 10.77
CA GLN A 479 -4.45 -24.33 9.39
C GLN A 479 -5.97 -24.17 9.38
N THR A 480 -6.47 -23.04 8.88
CA THR A 480 -7.91 -22.81 8.74
C THR A 480 -8.22 -22.52 7.27
N ALA A 481 -9.03 -23.38 6.66
CA ALA A 481 -9.49 -23.24 5.29
C ALA A 481 -10.95 -22.76 5.30
N PHE A 482 -11.16 -21.50 4.96
CA PHE A 482 -12.47 -20.85 5.03
C PHE A 482 -13.50 -21.41 4.03
N LYS A 483 -14.73 -21.63 4.53
CA LYS A 483 -15.95 -21.88 3.75
C LYS A 483 -17.19 -21.28 4.46
N ALA A 484 -17.23 -19.97 4.69
CA ALA A 484 -18.56 -19.36 4.83
C ALA A 484 -19.21 -19.29 3.45
N ASN A 485 -20.54 -19.44 3.40
CA ASN A 485 -21.27 -19.35 2.15
C ASN A 485 -21.74 -17.90 1.94
N SER A 486 -20.90 -17.05 1.37
CA SER A 486 -21.28 -15.68 0.96
C SER A 486 -22.23 -15.65 -0.26
N ALA A 487 -22.81 -16.79 -0.64
CA ALA A 487 -23.94 -16.92 -1.55
C ALA A 487 -25.22 -17.37 -0.82
N TRP A 488 -25.20 -17.43 0.52
CA TRP A 488 -26.40 -17.44 1.34
C TRP A 488 -26.87 -16.00 1.51
N ASN A 489 -28.17 -15.76 1.35
CA ASN A 489 -28.82 -14.46 1.55
C ASN A 489 -30.11 -14.71 2.33
N SER A 490 -30.36 -13.94 3.38
CA SER A 490 -31.48 -14.13 4.33
C SER A 490 -32.87 -14.06 3.70
N ASN A 491 -32.99 -13.46 2.50
CA ASN A 491 -34.24 -13.04 1.87
C ASN A 491 -35.14 -12.22 2.83
N ALA A 492 -34.56 -11.59 3.86
CA ALA A 492 -35.29 -10.76 4.79
C ALA A 492 -35.82 -9.53 4.06
N LYS A 493 -37.06 -9.13 4.37
CA LYS A 493 -37.55 -7.81 3.98
C LYS A 493 -37.10 -6.82 5.04
N VAL A 494 -36.41 -5.78 4.63
CA VAL A 494 -35.88 -4.71 5.47
C VAL A 494 -36.44 -3.39 4.98
N ALA A 495 -36.96 -2.57 5.88
CA ALA A 495 -37.34 -1.20 5.61
C ALA A 495 -37.00 -0.31 6.82
N SER A 496 -36.62 0.95 6.57
CA SER A 496 -36.27 1.90 7.62
C SER A 496 -36.83 3.28 7.32
N GLN A 497 -37.02 4.10 8.35
CA GLN A 497 -37.50 5.47 8.23
C GLN A 497 -36.68 6.40 9.12
N ILE A 498 -36.22 7.52 8.57
CA ILE A 498 -35.46 8.55 9.32
C ILE A 498 -36.38 9.74 9.63
N ASN A 499 -36.76 9.85 10.91
CA ASN A 499 -37.55 10.96 11.45
C ASN A 499 -36.63 11.97 12.19
N ALA A 500 -37.22 13.05 12.74
CA ALA A 500 -36.43 14.12 13.37
C ALA A 500 -35.84 13.75 14.74
N ALA A 501 -36.50 12.85 15.49
CA ALA A 501 -36.15 12.48 16.87
C ALA A 501 -35.79 10.99 17.04
N PHE A 502 -35.90 10.19 15.99
CA PHE A 502 -35.55 8.77 15.96
C PHE A 502 -35.38 8.29 14.53
N TRP A 503 -34.80 7.11 14.35
CA TRP A 503 -35.01 6.30 13.17
C TRP A 503 -35.63 4.96 13.55
N SER A 504 -36.44 4.40 12.67
CA SER A 504 -37.10 3.11 12.84
C SER A 504 -36.67 2.11 11.78
N LEU A 505 -36.80 0.84 12.12
CA LEU A 505 -36.40 -0.31 11.33
C LEU A 505 -37.41 -1.44 11.51
N GLU A 506 -37.82 -2.05 10.40
CA GLU A 506 -38.65 -3.24 10.37
C GLU A 506 -37.98 -4.34 9.57
N VAL A 507 -37.98 -5.56 10.13
CA VAL A 507 -37.40 -6.75 9.49
C VAL A 507 -38.36 -7.92 9.56
N ALA A 508 -38.66 -8.54 8.42
CA ALA A 508 -39.38 -9.80 8.33
C ALA A 508 -38.45 -10.94 7.85
N PHE A 509 -38.21 -11.90 8.74
CA PHE A 509 -37.36 -13.07 8.51
C PHE A 509 -38.18 -14.31 8.12
N PRO A 510 -37.99 -14.91 6.92
CA PRO A 510 -38.72 -16.11 6.52
C PRO A 510 -38.38 -17.32 7.40
N ARG A 511 -39.34 -17.83 8.19
CA ARG A 511 -39.10 -18.93 9.15
C ARG A 511 -38.68 -20.23 8.51
N LYS A 512 -39.21 -20.56 7.34
CA LYS A 512 -38.80 -21.74 6.53
C LYS A 512 -37.32 -21.73 6.13
N MET A 513 -36.65 -20.59 6.24
CA MET A 513 -35.23 -20.43 5.97
C MET A 513 -34.36 -20.59 7.24
N LEU A 514 -34.91 -20.22 8.40
CA LEU A 514 -34.26 -20.35 9.70
C LEU A 514 -34.43 -21.77 10.27
N GLU A 515 -35.60 -22.39 10.09
CA GLU A 515 -35.95 -23.70 10.64
C GLU A 515 -35.49 -24.85 9.73
N PRO A 516 -34.59 -25.75 10.18
CA PRO A 516 -34.15 -26.88 9.39
C PRO A 516 -35.25 -27.96 9.27
N ALA A 517 -35.38 -28.55 8.08
CA ALA A 517 -36.38 -29.59 7.81
C ALA A 517 -36.25 -30.81 8.76
N PRO A 518 -37.35 -31.30 9.35
CA PRO A 518 -37.30 -32.32 10.39
C PRO A 518 -36.81 -33.67 9.85
N LYS A 519 -35.64 -34.12 10.31
CA LYS A 519 -35.20 -35.51 10.18
C LYS A 519 -35.93 -36.35 11.22
N MET A 520 -36.98 -37.05 10.80
CA MET A 520 -37.75 -37.94 11.68
C MET A 520 -36.89 -39.05 12.29
N ASP A 521 -36.84 -39.10 13.62
CA ASP A 521 -36.79 -40.35 14.39
C ASP A 521 -38.04 -40.38 15.29
N PRO A 522 -38.99 -41.32 15.12
CA PRO A 522 -40.30 -41.27 15.78
C PRO A 522 -40.33 -41.46 17.31
N GLN A 523 -39.19 -41.45 18.03
CA GLN A 523 -39.13 -41.79 19.46
C GLN A 523 -38.45 -40.76 20.39
N SER A 524 -38.07 -39.56 19.92
CA SER A 524 -37.51 -38.51 20.80
C SER A 524 -38.26 -37.18 20.75
N THR A 525 -39.46 -37.12 21.36
CA THR A 525 -40.09 -35.83 21.70
C THR A 525 -39.29 -35.15 22.80
N SER A 526 -38.60 -34.05 22.48
CA SER A 526 -37.78 -33.28 23.44
C SER A 526 -38.17 -31.81 23.44
N SER A 527 -38.18 -31.21 24.63
CA SER A 527 -38.82 -29.93 25.01
C SER A 527 -38.20 -28.63 24.44
N PHE A 528 -37.60 -28.67 23.25
CA PHE A 528 -36.85 -27.56 22.65
C PHE A 528 -37.40 -27.05 21.31
N GLU A 529 -38.52 -27.58 20.81
CA GLU A 529 -39.04 -27.23 19.47
C GLU A 529 -39.55 -25.77 19.34
N ASN A 530 -39.71 -25.04 20.45
CA ASN A 530 -40.24 -23.66 20.49
C ASN A 530 -39.28 -22.61 21.11
N LYS A 531 -37.98 -22.89 21.27
CA LYS A 531 -37.03 -21.94 21.89
C LYS A 531 -35.86 -21.59 20.98
N TRP A 532 -35.68 -20.29 20.71
CA TRP A 532 -34.55 -19.73 19.97
C TRP A 532 -33.67 -18.93 20.93
N LEU A 533 -32.43 -18.66 20.52
CA LEU A 533 -31.55 -17.72 21.20
C LEU A 533 -31.36 -16.47 20.33
N PHE A 534 -31.35 -15.31 20.97
CA PHE A 534 -31.41 -14.01 20.30
C PHE A 534 -30.54 -12.97 21.01
N ASN A 535 -29.88 -12.13 20.23
CA ASN A 535 -29.28 -10.90 20.71
C ASN A 535 -29.46 -9.80 19.66
N ILE A 536 -29.67 -8.58 20.12
CA ILE A 536 -29.72 -7.37 19.31
C ILE A 536 -28.88 -6.27 19.99
N HIS A 537 -28.15 -5.50 19.19
CA HIS A 537 -27.40 -4.35 19.68
C HIS A 537 -27.36 -3.19 18.68
N ARG A 538 -27.25 -1.97 19.20
CA ARG A 538 -27.06 -0.73 18.42
C ARG A 538 -25.61 -0.31 18.51
N LYS A 539 -25.01 0.06 17.38
CA LYS A 539 -23.75 0.79 17.31
C LYS A 539 -24.08 2.22 16.85
N MET A 540 -23.85 3.22 17.69
CA MET A 540 -24.10 4.62 17.37
C MET A 540 -22.77 5.30 17.04
N HIS A 541 -22.62 5.74 15.79
CA HIS A 541 -21.54 6.63 15.35
C HIS A 541 -22.13 8.03 15.16
N SER A 542 -21.62 9.00 15.90
CA SER A 542 -22.21 10.35 15.92
C SER A 542 -21.15 11.44 15.77
N SER A 543 -21.37 12.39 14.86
CA SER A 543 -20.59 13.62 14.79
C SER A 543 -21.23 14.68 15.70
N ASN A 544 -20.43 15.29 16.58
CA ASN A 544 -20.85 16.44 17.35
C ASN A 544 -20.67 17.69 16.49
N MET A 545 -21.66 18.60 16.44
CA MET A 545 -21.66 19.87 15.67
C MET A 545 -20.44 20.80 15.86
N LYS A 546 -19.49 20.47 16.75
CA LYS A 546 -18.24 21.21 17.00
C LYS A 546 -16.95 20.36 16.92
N SER A 547 -17.05 19.06 16.64
CA SER A 547 -15.90 18.13 16.62
C SER A 547 -15.81 17.42 15.27
N LEU A 548 -14.61 17.41 14.68
CA LEU A 548 -14.29 16.63 13.48
C LEU A 548 -14.00 15.14 13.79
N ILE A 549 -14.05 14.75 15.07
CA ILE A 549 -13.87 13.37 15.53
C ILE A 549 -15.26 12.81 15.90
N PRO A 550 -15.74 11.73 15.24
CA PRO A 550 -16.97 11.05 15.63
C PRO A 550 -16.84 10.40 17.02
N ALA A 551 -17.90 10.48 17.81
CA ALA A 551 -18.05 9.76 19.07
C ALA A 551 -18.84 8.47 18.84
N THR A 552 -18.31 7.35 19.37
CA THR A 552 -18.92 6.02 19.28
C THR A 552 -19.52 5.59 20.61
N SER A 553 -20.78 5.11 20.62
CA SER A 553 -21.35 4.36 21.74
C SER A 553 -22.04 3.09 21.25
N ARG A 554 -22.33 2.15 22.16
CA ARG A 554 -23.03 0.90 21.85
C ARG A 554 -24.07 0.56 22.92
N GLU A 555 -25.14 -0.11 22.53
CA GLU A 555 -26.23 -0.53 23.42
C GLU A 555 -26.59 -2.00 23.14
N TYR A 556 -26.71 -2.85 24.16
CA TYR A 556 -26.92 -4.31 24.01
C TYR A 556 -28.21 -4.78 24.71
N SER A 557 -28.87 -5.81 24.17
CA SER A 557 -30.12 -6.35 24.74
C SER A 557 -29.95 -7.27 25.94
N TYR A 558 -28.79 -7.92 26.07
CA TYR A 558 -28.43 -8.78 27.20
C TYR A 558 -26.95 -8.56 27.53
N TRP A 559 -26.63 -8.33 28.81
CA TRP A 559 -25.26 -8.15 29.29
C TRP A 559 -24.94 -9.15 30.40
N LEU A 560 -23.82 -9.86 30.23
CA LEU A 560 -23.14 -10.61 31.28
C LEU A 560 -21.64 -10.42 31.08
N PRO A 561 -20.90 -9.81 32.04
CA PRO A 561 -19.45 -9.74 31.98
C PRO A 561 -18.86 -11.11 32.31
N ILE A 562 -18.78 -11.95 31.30
CA ILE A 562 -17.94 -13.14 31.32
C ILE A 562 -17.13 -13.10 30.03
N TYR A 563 -16.02 -12.36 30.06
CA TYR A 563 -14.91 -12.60 29.15
C TYR A 563 -14.45 -14.05 29.34
N ASP A 564 -14.97 -14.96 28.52
CA ASP A 564 -14.29 -16.22 28.27
C ASP A 564 -13.00 -15.86 27.53
N THR A 565 -11.88 -15.91 28.26
CA THR A 565 -10.53 -15.64 27.77
C THR A 565 -10.05 -16.66 26.74
N GLU A 566 -10.90 -17.58 26.29
CA GLU A 566 -10.66 -18.38 25.10
C GLU A 566 -11.67 -18.17 23.95
N ARG A 567 -12.85 -17.54 24.12
CA ARG A 567 -13.89 -17.40 23.05
C ARG A 567 -14.84 -16.17 23.17
N PRO A 568 -14.37 -14.93 22.91
CA PRO A 568 -15.10 -13.69 23.26
C PRO A 568 -16.33 -13.28 22.41
N TRP A 569 -16.82 -14.13 21.50
CA TRP A 569 -17.93 -13.78 20.56
C TRP A 569 -18.87 -14.98 20.30
N TRP A 570 -18.96 -15.91 21.27
CA TRP A 570 -19.73 -17.16 21.14
C TRP A 570 -21.10 -17.13 21.87
N PRO A 571 -22.25 -17.29 21.18
CA PRO A 571 -23.55 -16.94 21.78
C PRO A 571 -24.40 -18.13 22.33
N HIS A 572 -23.79 -19.13 22.99
CA HIS A 572 -24.50 -20.28 23.61
C HIS A 572 -23.91 -20.61 25.00
N THR A 573 -24.63 -21.14 26.00
CA THR A 573 -25.57 -22.29 25.97
C THR A 573 -26.67 -22.16 27.05
N PRO A 574 -27.75 -22.98 26.97
CA PRO A 574 -27.74 -24.17 27.83
C PRO A 574 -28.25 -25.46 27.14
N GLN A 575 -27.34 -26.42 26.95
CA GLN A 575 -27.61 -27.80 27.35
C GLN A 575 -27.12 -27.97 28.79
N GLU A 576 -27.82 -28.78 29.57
CA GLU A 576 -27.73 -28.75 31.03
C GLU A 576 -26.40 -29.30 31.60
N TYR A 577 -25.67 -28.43 32.32
CA TYR A 577 -25.02 -28.76 33.59
C TYR A 577 -24.06 -29.98 33.67
N THR A 578 -23.19 -30.23 32.67
CA THR A 578 -22.18 -31.32 32.77
C THR A 578 -20.82 -30.86 33.31
N GLY A 579 -20.76 -30.39 34.56
CA GLY A 579 -19.49 -30.19 35.28
C GLY A 579 -19.62 -29.52 36.66
N PRO A 580 -18.72 -29.79 37.64
CA PRO A 580 -18.81 -29.24 39.01
C PRO A 580 -18.73 -27.71 39.15
N LEU A 581 -18.49 -26.98 38.05
CA LEU A 581 -18.36 -25.52 38.00
C LEU A 581 -19.63 -24.82 37.50
N ALA A 582 -20.68 -25.57 37.13
CA ALA A 582 -21.90 -25.03 36.49
C ALA A 582 -22.79 -24.14 37.39
N GLY A 583 -22.35 -23.80 38.61
CA GLY A 583 -23.05 -22.88 39.52
C GLY A 583 -22.62 -21.40 39.43
N ARG A 584 -21.99 -20.97 38.33
CA ARG A 584 -21.38 -19.63 38.20
C ARG A 584 -21.64 -18.85 36.90
N TYR A 585 -22.29 -19.44 35.90
CA TYR A 585 -22.37 -18.84 34.55
C TYR A 585 -23.79 -18.98 33.98
N GLY A 586 -24.35 -17.87 33.48
CA GLY A 586 -25.64 -17.80 32.78
C GLY A 586 -25.48 -17.75 31.24
N PRO A 587 -26.57 -17.92 30.46
CA PRO A 587 -26.53 -17.85 28.99
C PRO A 587 -26.11 -16.47 28.44
N ALA A 588 -25.30 -16.47 27.38
CA ALA A 588 -24.79 -15.28 26.69
C ALA A 588 -25.77 -14.66 25.66
N MET A 589 -26.92 -15.29 25.43
CA MET A 589 -28.03 -14.75 24.64
C MET A 589 -29.34 -14.89 25.42
N GLY A 590 -30.28 -14.00 25.15
CA GLY A 590 -31.65 -14.14 25.62
C GLY A 590 -32.31 -15.37 25.00
N ILE A 591 -33.06 -16.09 25.82
CA ILE A 591 -33.90 -17.21 25.38
C ILE A 591 -35.25 -16.64 24.94
N LEU A 592 -35.57 -16.74 23.65
CA LEU A 592 -36.91 -16.46 23.11
C LEU A 592 -37.78 -17.71 23.18
N GLU A 593 -38.99 -17.60 23.73
CA GLU A 593 -39.96 -18.70 23.77
C GLU A 593 -41.20 -18.39 22.91
N PHE A 594 -41.37 -19.14 21.83
CA PHE A 594 -42.45 -18.94 20.85
C PHE A 594 -43.77 -19.52 21.38
N ILE A 595 -44.66 -18.62 21.80
CA ILE A 595 -45.96 -18.97 22.39
C ILE A 595 -47.09 -18.86 21.36
N THR A 596 -47.97 -19.86 21.34
CA THR A 596 -49.19 -19.92 20.51
C THR A 596 -50.42 -19.42 21.25
N THR A 597 -50.45 -19.53 22.59
CA THR A 597 -51.35 -18.71 23.41
C THR A 597 -50.84 -17.27 23.39
N PRO A 598 -51.68 -16.27 23.06
CA PRO A 598 -51.31 -14.89 23.27
C PRO A 598 -51.03 -14.70 24.76
N LEU A 599 -49.83 -14.23 25.10
CA LEU A 599 -49.66 -13.54 26.37
C LEU A 599 -50.47 -12.25 26.24
N ALA A 600 -51.73 -12.31 26.67
CA ALA A 600 -52.28 -11.16 27.34
C ALA A 600 -51.27 -10.87 28.45
N SER A 601 -50.52 -9.76 28.35
CA SER A 601 -49.75 -9.32 29.50
C SER A 601 -50.74 -9.25 30.67
N GLU A 602 -50.28 -9.55 31.88
CA GLU A 602 -51.19 -9.57 33.04
C GLU A 602 -51.84 -8.19 33.29
N ASP A 603 -51.32 -7.14 32.65
CA ASP A 603 -51.87 -5.78 32.55
C ASP A 603 -52.97 -5.55 31.49
N PHE A 604 -53.25 -6.47 30.55
CA PHE A 604 -54.26 -6.27 29.48
C PHE A 604 -55.50 -7.15 29.58
N ALA A 605 -55.49 -8.21 30.40
CA ALA A 605 -56.64 -9.10 30.56
C ALA A 605 -57.85 -8.47 31.30
N SER A 606 -57.69 -7.29 31.93
CA SER A 606 -58.69 -6.66 32.81
C SER A 606 -59.15 -5.26 32.38
N LYS A 607 -58.61 -4.68 31.30
CA LYS A 607 -58.89 -3.28 30.90
C LYS A 607 -60.16 -3.16 30.05
N THR A 608 -60.95 -2.11 30.33
CA THR A 608 -62.19 -1.79 29.62
C THR A 608 -61.96 -1.60 28.12
N LYS A 609 -62.68 -2.38 27.30
CA LYS A 609 -62.68 -2.26 25.83
C LYS A 609 -63.81 -1.34 25.37
N VAL A 610 -63.51 -0.41 24.47
CA VAL A 610 -64.44 0.60 23.94
C VAL A 610 -64.44 0.55 22.41
N ARG A 611 -65.57 0.87 21.78
CA ARG A 611 -65.70 0.88 20.30
C ARG A 611 -65.67 2.30 19.76
N VAL A 612 -64.86 2.58 18.74
CA VAL A 612 -64.78 3.90 18.10
C VAL A 612 -66.03 4.13 17.26
N ALA A 613 -66.82 5.15 17.59
CA ALA A 613 -68.04 5.52 16.88
C ALA A 613 -67.82 6.66 15.86
N THR A 614 -66.98 7.65 16.20
CA THR A 614 -66.55 8.71 15.27
C THR A 614 -65.15 9.20 15.64
N ILE A 615 -64.43 9.77 14.66
CA ILE A 615 -63.15 10.46 14.85
C ILE A 615 -63.27 11.85 14.22
N GLU A 616 -63.11 12.90 15.03
CA GLU A 616 -63.16 14.31 14.60
C GLU A 616 -61.81 14.99 14.87
N ILE A 617 -61.21 15.57 13.82
CA ILE A 617 -59.91 16.25 13.89
C ILE A 617 -60.11 17.77 13.81
N LYS A 618 -59.44 18.52 14.69
CA LYS A 618 -59.56 19.99 14.79
C LYS A 618 -58.22 20.65 15.03
N GLY A 619 -57.94 21.74 14.31
CA GLY A 619 -56.73 22.56 14.47
C GLY A 619 -55.67 22.36 13.41
N ASN A 620 -55.86 21.41 12.49
CA ASN A 620 -55.15 21.38 11.22
C ASN A 620 -55.63 22.54 10.33
N THR A 621 -54.69 23.23 9.68
CA THR A 621 -54.92 24.43 8.86
C THR A 621 -54.19 24.39 7.52
N THR A 622 -53.08 23.67 7.46
CA THR A 622 -52.20 23.47 6.29
C THR A 622 -52.30 22.04 5.78
N ILE A 623 -52.39 21.08 6.69
CA ILE A 623 -52.54 19.64 6.41
C ILE A 623 -54.02 19.33 6.27
N SER A 624 -54.41 18.65 5.18
CA SER A 624 -55.80 18.27 4.95
C SER A 624 -56.29 17.25 5.99
N THR A 625 -57.55 17.34 6.41
CA THR A 625 -58.14 16.42 7.39
C THR A 625 -58.09 14.98 6.91
N GLU A 626 -58.22 14.78 5.59
CA GLU A 626 -58.12 13.49 4.92
C GLU A 626 -56.71 12.89 5.05
N ALA A 627 -55.64 13.70 4.93
CA ALA A 627 -54.27 13.23 5.10
C ALA A 627 -53.99 12.82 6.56
N VAL A 628 -54.50 13.59 7.54
CA VAL A 628 -54.39 13.21 8.95
C VAL A 628 -55.19 11.93 9.24
N GLN A 629 -56.40 11.78 8.68
CA GLN A 629 -57.21 10.57 8.84
C GLN A 629 -56.57 9.32 8.22
N GLN A 630 -55.87 9.46 7.08
CA GLN A 630 -55.12 8.36 6.46
C GLN A 630 -53.90 7.93 7.28
N ALA A 631 -53.28 8.85 8.03
CA ALA A 631 -52.18 8.58 8.93
C ALA A 631 -52.61 8.01 10.30
N LEU A 632 -53.91 7.88 10.58
CA LEU A 632 -54.38 7.28 11.85
C LEU A 632 -54.35 5.75 11.79
N PRO A 633 -53.64 5.08 12.72
CA PRO A 633 -53.64 3.61 12.83
C PRO A 633 -54.92 3.03 13.47
N ILE A 634 -55.94 3.86 13.69
CA ILE A 634 -57.24 3.47 14.26
C ILE A 634 -58.35 4.02 13.38
N GLN A 635 -59.29 3.17 12.99
CA GLN A 635 -60.43 3.46 12.14
C GLN A 635 -61.74 3.51 12.94
N VAL A 636 -62.80 3.97 12.29
CA VAL A 636 -64.17 3.90 12.86
C VAL A 636 -64.61 2.43 12.92
N GLU A 637 -65.37 2.08 13.96
CA GLU A 637 -65.76 0.70 14.37
C GLU A 637 -64.69 -0.13 15.09
N ASP A 638 -63.43 0.32 15.18
CA ASP A 638 -62.39 -0.42 15.91
C ASP A 638 -62.70 -0.56 17.41
N VAL A 639 -62.36 -1.72 17.97
CA VAL A 639 -62.48 -2.00 19.41
C VAL A 639 -61.11 -1.87 20.06
N ILE A 640 -60.96 -0.82 20.87
CA ILE A 640 -59.69 -0.38 21.43
C ILE A 640 -59.74 -0.26 22.96
N THR A 641 -58.56 -0.06 23.56
CA THR A 641 -58.35 0.09 25.00
C THR A 641 -57.84 1.49 25.34
N SER A 642 -57.91 1.88 26.61
CA SER A 642 -57.34 3.17 27.07
C SER A 642 -55.83 3.31 26.76
N SER A 643 -55.08 2.20 26.69
CA SER A 643 -53.66 2.22 26.33
C SER A 643 -53.43 2.50 24.84
N GLN A 644 -54.26 1.92 23.96
CA GLN A 644 -54.24 2.23 22.51
C GLN A 644 -54.57 3.71 22.23
N LEU A 645 -55.43 4.33 23.05
CA LEU A 645 -55.73 5.76 22.95
C LEU A 645 -54.56 6.66 23.37
N SER A 646 -53.77 6.28 24.38
CA SER A 646 -52.56 7.03 24.75
C SER A 646 -51.46 6.88 23.70
N TRP A 647 -51.31 5.69 23.13
CA TRP A 647 -50.37 5.42 22.03
C TRP A 647 -50.69 6.25 20.78
N LEU A 648 -51.97 6.39 20.42
CA LEU A 648 -52.42 7.23 19.28
C LEU A 648 -51.92 8.69 19.37
N ILE A 649 -51.80 9.23 20.59
CA ILE A 649 -51.30 10.59 20.81
C ILE A 649 -49.80 10.68 20.55
N ALA A 650 -49.02 9.72 21.08
CA ALA A 650 -47.58 9.67 20.87
C ALA A 650 -47.27 9.51 19.38
N GLU A 651 -48.00 8.62 18.71
CA GLU A 651 -47.84 8.36 17.28
C GLU A 651 -48.01 9.62 16.43
N LEU A 652 -49.11 10.35 16.61
CA LEU A 652 -49.36 11.60 15.89
C LEU A 652 -48.32 12.70 16.18
N GLN A 653 -47.70 12.70 17.37
CA GLN A 653 -46.60 13.62 17.69
C GLN A 653 -45.30 13.24 16.98
N GLU A 654 -45.05 11.94 16.81
CA GLU A 654 -43.83 11.39 16.24
C GLU A 654 -43.71 11.55 14.71
N GLN A 655 -44.84 11.67 14.01
CA GLN A 655 -44.91 12.04 12.58
C GLN A 655 -44.32 13.45 12.28
N GLY A 656 -44.06 14.27 13.30
CA GLY A 656 -43.46 15.61 13.16
C GLY A 656 -44.38 16.66 12.50
N TRP A 657 -45.60 16.28 12.13
CA TRP A 657 -46.63 17.16 11.55
C TRP A 657 -47.22 18.13 12.58
N PHE A 658 -47.17 17.81 13.87
CA PHE A 658 -47.82 18.56 14.94
C PHE A 658 -46.86 18.86 16.11
N GLN A 659 -46.98 20.04 16.70
CA GLN A 659 -46.27 20.44 17.93
C GLN A 659 -47.01 20.02 19.21
N ASP A 660 -48.34 19.92 19.14
CA ASP A 660 -49.19 19.51 20.25
C ASP A 660 -50.35 18.69 19.68
N VAL A 661 -50.69 17.59 20.37
CA VAL A 661 -51.77 16.67 20.02
C VAL A 661 -52.49 16.31 21.30
N ARG A 662 -53.82 16.50 21.32
CA ARG A 662 -54.68 16.23 22.47
C ARG A 662 -55.88 15.41 22.04
N LEU A 663 -56.24 14.42 22.85
CA LEU A 663 -57.38 13.55 22.62
C LEU A 663 -58.43 13.76 23.72
N GLU A 664 -59.64 14.12 23.32
CA GLU A 664 -60.83 14.17 24.18
C GLU A 664 -61.77 13.00 23.77
N THR A 665 -62.23 12.20 24.74
CA THR A 665 -63.16 11.08 24.48
C THR A 665 -64.55 11.38 25.04
N GLN A 666 -65.61 11.12 24.28
CA GLN A 666 -66.99 11.28 24.72
C GLN A 666 -67.76 9.96 24.59
N GLN A 667 -68.34 9.46 25.69
CA GLN A 667 -69.14 8.24 25.68
C GLN A 667 -70.50 8.47 25.01
N VAL A 668 -70.97 7.48 24.24
CA VAL A 668 -72.28 7.49 23.59
C VAL A 668 -73.28 6.70 24.44
N ASP A 669 -74.33 7.38 24.91
CA ASP A 669 -75.38 6.77 25.75
C ASP A 669 -76.18 5.69 24.99
N VAL A 670 -76.09 4.45 25.45
CA VAL A 670 -76.87 3.32 24.89
C VAL A 670 -78.14 3.10 25.72
N ALA A 671 -79.24 3.73 25.30
CA ALA A 671 -80.56 3.46 25.85
C ALA A 671 -81.16 2.16 25.26
N ASN A 672 -81.74 1.33 26.14
CA ASN A 672 -82.53 0.10 25.89
C ASN A 672 -81.75 -1.21 25.62
N ALA A 673 -81.47 -1.94 26.70
CA ALA A 673 -81.41 -3.40 26.71
C ALA A 673 -81.95 -3.93 28.07
N GLU A 674 -83.20 -4.39 28.10
CA GLU A 674 -83.81 -4.95 29.31
C GLU A 674 -83.57 -6.46 29.47
N SER A 675 -83.51 -6.91 30.72
CA SER A 675 -83.66 -8.29 31.21
C SER A 675 -82.58 -9.33 30.85
N ILE A 676 -81.89 -9.84 31.88
CA ILE A 676 -82.19 -11.13 32.52
C ILE A 676 -81.47 -11.20 33.90
N SER A 677 -82.00 -12.03 34.80
CA SER A 677 -81.89 -11.91 36.26
C SER A 677 -80.64 -12.48 36.93
N SER A 678 -80.31 -11.88 38.06
CA SER A 678 -79.55 -12.50 39.15
C SER A 678 -80.22 -13.76 39.74
N GLN A 679 -79.42 -14.75 40.15
CA GLN A 679 -79.76 -15.61 41.29
C GLN A 679 -78.52 -15.87 42.15
N GLN A 680 -78.73 -15.84 43.47
CA GLN A 680 -77.73 -16.11 44.50
C GLN A 680 -77.60 -17.62 44.73
N ALA A 681 -76.41 -18.09 45.09
CA ALA A 681 -76.23 -19.38 45.75
C ALA A 681 -75.20 -19.26 46.89
N THR A 682 -75.71 -19.14 48.11
CA THR A 682 -74.93 -19.35 49.34
C THR A 682 -74.74 -20.84 49.59
N GLY A 683 -73.52 -21.30 49.90
CA GLY A 683 -73.28 -22.73 50.15
C GLY A 683 -71.97 -23.00 50.91
N ARG A 684 -72.09 -23.64 52.09
CA ARG A 684 -70.97 -24.12 52.90
C ARG A 684 -70.11 -25.15 52.15
N GLN A 685 -68.80 -25.12 52.41
CA GLN A 685 -67.97 -26.33 52.29
C GLN A 685 -68.18 -27.22 53.52
N ASP A 686 -68.48 -28.50 53.28
CA ASP A 686 -68.22 -29.60 54.21
C ASP A 686 -67.38 -30.64 53.46
N TRP A 687 -66.34 -31.18 54.11
CA TRP A 687 -65.46 -32.19 53.53
C TRP A 687 -65.89 -33.60 53.92
N LYS A 688 -65.96 -34.53 52.96
CA LYS A 688 -65.60 -35.95 53.21
C LYS A 688 -65.39 -36.78 51.93
N ASP A 689 -64.44 -37.71 52.03
CA ASP A 689 -64.27 -38.94 51.24
C ASP A 689 -64.25 -38.84 49.70
N GLY A 690 -63.28 -38.06 49.20
CA GLY A 690 -62.27 -38.62 48.28
C GLY A 690 -62.72 -39.41 47.04
N ARG A 691 -63.46 -38.76 46.12
CA ARG A 691 -63.33 -38.91 44.64
C ARG A 691 -64.27 -37.95 43.94
N LEU A 692 -63.75 -37.11 43.05
CA LEU A 692 -64.54 -36.37 42.06
C LEU A 692 -64.33 -36.98 40.67
N VAL A 693 -65.44 -37.16 39.97
CA VAL A 693 -65.50 -37.37 38.52
C VAL A 693 -65.98 -36.04 37.97
N ASP A 694 -65.12 -35.31 37.26
CA ASP A 694 -65.50 -34.00 36.70
C ASP A 694 -65.47 -34.02 35.17
N GLY A 695 -66.67 -33.82 34.62
CA GLY A 695 -66.92 -33.44 33.24
C GLY A 695 -68.11 -32.48 33.24
N VAL A 696 -67.83 -31.20 33.46
CA VAL A 696 -68.83 -30.11 33.37
C VAL A 696 -68.22 -28.95 32.61
N THR A 697 -68.85 -28.57 31.50
CA THR A 697 -68.47 -27.43 30.66
C THR A 697 -69.38 -26.25 30.97
N TYR A 698 -68.80 -25.07 31.24
CA TYR A 698 -69.56 -23.84 31.49
C TYR A 698 -69.77 -23.04 30.17
N PRO A 699 -70.92 -22.35 29.99
CA PRO A 699 -71.13 -21.45 28.86
C PRO A 699 -70.44 -20.09 29.06
N ILE A 700 -69.87 -19.55 27.99
CA ILE A 700 -69.21 -18.24 27.96
C ILE A 700 -70.23 -17.15 27.57
N PHE A 701 -70.27 -16.04 28.32
CA PHE A 701 -71.10 -14.86 27.97
C PHE A 701 -70.36 -13.93 26.98
N PRO A 702 -71.07 -13.28 26.04
CA PRO A 702 -70.46 -12.29 25.14
C PRO A 702 -70.14 -10.97 25.88
N SER A 703 -68.94 -10.42 25.62
CA SER A 703 -68.48 -9.14 26.19
C SER A 703 -69.12 -7.93 25.49
N PHE A 704 -69.69 -7.00 26.26
CA PHE A 704 -70.26 -5.74 25.74
C PHE A 704 -69.24 -4.60 25.80
N ASN A 705 -68.95 -3.95 24.67
CA ASN A 705 -67.98 -2.86 24.56
C ASN A 705 -68.72 -1.53 24.24
N PRO A 706 -68.75 -0.53 25.14
CA PRO A 706 -69.49 0.71 24.92
C PRO A 706 -68.87 1.59 23.80
N PRO A 707 -69.70 2.26 22.98
CA PRO A 707 -69.23 3.18 21.95
C PRO A 707 -68.75 4.54 22.49
N ILE A 708 -67.69 5.09 21.89
CA ILE A 708 -67.13 6.41 22.21
C ILE A 708 -66.81 7.22 20.93
N ASN A 709 -66.93 8.54 21.00
CA ASN A 709 -66.40 9.47 20.00
C ASN A 709 -64.99 9.93 20.40
N LEU A 710 -64.09 10.07 19.42
CA LEU A 710 -62.73 10.58 19.59
C LEU A 710 -62.63 11.99 18.98
N HIS A 711 -62.28 12.99 19.78
CA HIS A 711 -62.01 14.35 19.32
C HIS A 711 -60.50 14.63 19.45
N ILE A 712 -59.80 14.70 18.32
CA ILE A 712 -58.35 14.94 18.24
C ILE A 712 -58.14 16.43 17.94
N ARG A 713 -57.55 17.16 18.89
CA ARG A 713 -57.10 18.54 18.68
C ARG A 713 -55.60 18.56 18.40
N VAL A 714 -55.19 19.20 17.31
CA VAL A 714 -53.79 19.31 16.89
C VAL A 714 -53.36 20.76 16.75
N THR A 715 -52.06 21.01 16.93
CA THR A 715 -51.39 22.28 16.56
C THR A 715 -50.28 21.93 15.58
N GLU A 716 -50.34 22.46 14.35
CA GLU A 716 -49.37 22.13 13.30
C GLU A 716 -47.95 22.61 13.61
N ALA A 717 -46.96 21.81 13.21
CA ALA A 717 -45.58 22.23 13.12
C ALA A 717 -45.33 23.07 11.86
N PRO A 718 -44.17 23.75 11.74
CA PRO A 718 -43.76 24.36 10.47
C PRO A 718 -43.57 23.26 9.42
N VAL A 719 -44.56 23.13 8.53
CA VAL A 719 -44.65 22.09 7.49
C VAL A 719 -44.71 22.76 6.12
N LEU A 720 -44.02 22.16 5.15
CA LEU A 720 -44.05 22.52 3.74
C LEU A 720 -44.81 21.46 2.95
N PHE A 721 -45.61 21.86 1.97
CA PHE A 721 -46.17 20.94 1.00
C PHE A 721 -45.30 20.94 -0.26
N ALA A 722 -44.78 19.78 -0.66
CA ALA A 722 -43.97 19.62 -1.86
C ALA A 722 -44.61 18.59 -2.79
N GLN A 723 -45.20 19.06 -3.91
CA GLN A 723 -45.71 18.19 -4.97
C GLN A 723 -44.57 17.51 -5.74
N GLN A 724 -43.40 18.15 -5.82
CA GLN A 724 -42.21 17.60 -6.47
C GLN A 724 -40.94 17.94 -5.69
N ILE A 725 -40.01 16.99 -5.60
CA ILE A 725 -38.63 17.25 -5.14
C ILE A 725 -37.68 17.31 -6.34
N LYS A 726 -36.78 18.29 -6.32
CA LYS A 726 -35.76 18.54 -7.33
C LYS A 726 -34.38 18.64 -6.68
N ILE A 727 -33.33 18.25 -7.39
CA ILE A 727 -31.94 18.39 -6.94
C ILE A 727 -31.14 19.01 -8.09
N GLU A 728 -30.38 20.06 -7.81
CA GLU A 728 -29.52 20.75 -8.77
C GLU A 728 -28.07 20.88 -8.26
N GLY A 729 -27.14 21.09 -9.18
CA GLY A 729 -25.72 21.34 -8.89
C GLY A 729 -24.87 20.09 -8.59
N ASN A 730 -25.52 18.94 -8.36
CA ASN A 730 -24.89 17.63 -8.27
C ASN A 730 -24.30 17.17 -9.62
N ARG A 731 -23.00 17.37 -9.82
CA ARG A 731 -22.25 16.96 -11.02
C ARG A 731 -21.50 15.64 -10.79
N SER A 732 -21.19 15.32 -9.54
CA SER A 732 -20.44 14.12 -9.14
C SER A 732 -21.34 12.92 -8.78
N PHE A 733 -22.57 13.14 -8.32
CA PHE A 733 -23.51 12.08 -7.93
C PHE A 733 -24.90 12.29 -8.58
N PRO A 734 -25.60 11.25 -9.09
CA PRO A 734 -26.88 11.44 -9.77
C PRO A 734 -28.03 11.85 -8.85
N SER A 735 -28.99 12.62 -9.37
CA SER A 735 -30.14 13.08 -8.59
C SER A 735 -31.08 11.96 -8.12
N ARG A 736 -31.17 10.81 -8.83
CA ARG A 736 -31.98 9.66 -8.38
C ARG A 736 -31.45 9.06 -7.09
N PHE A 737 -30.13 8.93 -7.02
CA PHE A 737 -29.37 8.28 -5.96
C PHE A 737 -29.44 9.09 -4.66
N ILE A 738 -29.33 10.43 -4.76
CA ILE A 738 -29.50 11.32 -3.60
C ILE A 738 -30.97 11.28 -3.11
N LYS A 739 -31.96 11.11 -3.99
CA LYS A 739 -33.37 10.96 -3.57
C LYS A 739 -33.64 9.64 -2.85
N GLU A 740 -33.16 8.54 -3.43
CA GLU A 740 -33.37 7.19 -2.92
C GLU A 740 -32.71 7.01 -1.54
N TRP A 741 -31.42 7.33 -1.41
CA TRP A 741 -30.67 7.13 -0.15
C TRP A 741 -31.10 8.03 1.00
N PHE A 742 -31.55 9.25 0.70
CA PHE A 742 -32.04 10.17 1.73
C PHE A 742 -33.57 10.17 1.87
N GLN A 743 -34.29 9.24 1.22
CA GLN A 743 -35.75 9.09 1.33
C GLN A 743 -36.49 10.42 1.08
N LEU A 744 -36.20 11.06 -0.07
CA LEU A 744 -36.74 12.37 -0.42
C LEU A 744 -38.06 12.23 -1.19
N GLU A 745 -39.16 12.18 -0.46
CA GLU A 745 -40.52 11.97 -0.99
C GLU A 745 -41.39 13.23 -1.02
N SER A 746 -42.31 13.30 -1.98
CA SER A 746 -43.30 14.38 -2.13
C SER A 746 -44.44 14.24 -1.13
N GLY A 747 -44.81 15.33 -0.44
CA GLY A 747 -45.90 15.34 0.53
C GLY A 747 -45.82 16.51 1.51
N TYR A 748 -46.38 16.32 2.69
CA TYR A 748 -46.26 17.24 3.83
C TYR A 748 -44.97 16.94 4.61
N LEU A 749 -43.99 17.84 4.52
CA LEU A 749 -42.66 17.68 5.10
C LEU A 749 -42.43 18.73 6.19
N ALA A 750 -42.15 18.31 7.42
CA ALA A 750 -41.77 19.25 8.47
C ALA A 750 -40.40 19.89 8.15
N VAL A 751 -40.29 21.20 8.36
CA VAL A 751 -39.06 21.99 8.07
C VAL A 751 -37.83 21.44 8.83
N ALA A 752 -38.05 20.81 9.99
CA ALA A 752 -36.99 20.11 10.73
C ALA A 752 -36.40 18.92 9.94
N ILE A 753 -37.25 18.07 9.36
CA ILE A 753 -36.79 16.96 8.50
C ILE A 753 -36.07 17.49 7.27
N VAL A 754 -36.60 18.52 6.59
CA VAL A 754 -35.94 19.11 5.40
C VAL A 754 -34.52 19.59 5.72
N ARG A 755 -34.31 20.24 6.87
CA ARG A 755 -32.99 20.67 7.35
C ARG A 755 -32.08 19.51 7.77
N LEU A 756 -32.63 18.43 8.32
CA LEU A 756 -31.86 17.22 8.62
C LEU A 756 -31.35 16.59 7.32
N LYS A 757 -32.22 16.41 6.32
CA LYS A 757 -31.85 15.87 5.00
C LYS A 757 -30.80 16.75 4.29
N GLU A 758 -30.93 18.09 4.34
CA GLU A 758 -29.91 19.03 3.82
C GLU A 758 -28.51 18.75 4.41
N ARG A 759 -28.42 18.56 5.73
CA ARG A 759 -27.14 18.26 6.42
C ARG A 759 -26.60 16.88 6.07
N LEU A 760 -27.44 15.86 6.06
CA LEU A 760 -27.04 14.49 5.69
C LEU A 760 -26.45 14.43 4.27
N ILE A 761 -27.01 15.20 3.33
CA ILE A 761 -26.44 15.33 1.99
C ILE A 761 -25.11 16.10 2.04
N ALA A 762 -24.97 17.17 2.82
CA ALA A 762 -23.71 17.90 2.94
C ALA A 762 -22.57 17.04 3.51
N ASP A 763 -22.83 16.32 4.61
CA ASP A 763 -21.87 15.41 5.26
C ASP A 763 -21.48 14.25 4.33
N PHE A 764 -22.42 13.75 3.52
CA PHE A 764 -22.15 12.73 2.51
C PHE A 764 -21.09 13.14 1.48
N TYR A 765 -21.11 14.41 1.03
CA TYR A 765 -20.08 14.96 0.13
C TYR A 765 -18.75 15.20 0.86
N ALA A 766 -18.80 15.76 2.08
CA ALA A 766 -17.60 16.01 2.88
C ALA A 766 -16.83 14.72 3.18
N ASN A 767 -17.53 13.64 3.57
CA ASN A 767 -16.98 12.30 3.81
C ASN A 767 -16.37 11.65 2.56
N ARG A 768 -16.65 12.17 1.36
CA ARG A 768 -16.08 11.72 0.07
C ARG A 768 -14.99 12.66 -0.46
N GLY A 769 -14.48 13.55 0.40
CA GLY A 769 -13.35 14.43 0.13
C GLY A 769 -13.71 15.74 -0.57
N TYR A 770 -15.00 16.09 -0.69
CA TYR A 770 -15.45 17.39 -1.19
C TYR A 770 -15.47 18.40 -0.05
N GLU A 771 -14.27 18.80 0.41
CA GLU A 771 -14.04 19.65 1.60
C GLU A 771 -14.75 21.02 1.55
N PHE A 772 -15.20 21.44 0.36
CA PHE A 772 -15.89 22.71 0.13
C PHE A 772 -17.37 22.55 -0.28
N ALA A 773 -17.92 21.33 -0.23
CA ALA A 773 -19.31 21.11 -0.59
C ALA A 773 -20.27 21.84 0.37
N THR A 774 -21.36 22.37 -0.16
CA THR A 774 -22.48 22.94 0.61
C THR A 774 -23.81 22.58 -0.05
N VAL A 775 -24.84 22.43 0.77
CA VAL A 775 -26.20 22.08 0.33
C VAL A 775 -27.15 23.10 0.93
N THR A 776 -28.14 23.53 0.15
CA THR A 776 -29.20 24.45 0.58
C THR A 776 -30.53 24.01 0.01
N HIS A 777 -31.64 24.22 0.72
CA HIS A 777 -32.99 24.03 0.18
C HIS A 777 -33.71 25.35 -0.12
N ARG A 778 -34.55 25.33 -1.16
CA ARG A 778 -35.56 26.36 -1.46
C ARG A 778 -36.88 25.71 -1.85
N ILE A 779 -38.00 26.40 -1.63
CA ILE A 779 -39.32 25.98 -2.11
C ILE A 779 -39.93 27.08 -2.99
N ASP A 780 -40.41 26.70 -4.16
CA ASP A 780 -41.07 27.59 -5.12
C ASP A 780 -42.16 26.82 -5.87
N ASN A 781 -43.39 27.36 -5.92
CA ASN A 781 -44.58 26.73 -6.51
C ASN A 781 -44.74 25.23 -6.19
N ASP A 782 -44.71 24.87 -4.90
CA ASP A 782 -44.79 23.49 -4.37
C ASP A 782 -43.68 22.54 -4.89
N VAL A 783 -42.58 23.07 -5.44
CA VAL A 783 -41.37 22.32 -5.76
C VAL A 783 -40.31 22.60 -4.70
N LEU A 784 -39.93 21.58 -3.93
CA LEU A 784 -38.80 21.63 -3.00
C LEU A 784 -37.51 21.27 -3.73
N GLU A 785 -36.60 22.22 -3.85
CA GLU A 785 -35.32 22.04 -4.53
C GLU A 785 -34.15 22.06 -3.54
N PHE A 786 -33.31 21.03 -3.60
CA PHE A 786 -31.99 21.01 -2.95
C PHE A 786 -30.93 21.43 -3.97
N SER A 787 -30.28 22.57 -3.74
CA SER A 787 -29.18 23.08 -4.55
C SER A 787 -27.84 22.74 -3.88
N ILE A 788 -26.97 22.01 -4.60
CA ILE A 788 -25.68 21.50 -4.13
C ILE A 788 -24.54 22.25 -4.85
N ASP A 789 -23.70 22.96 -4.11
CA ASP A 789 -22.40 23.44 -4.61
C ASP A 789 -21.33 22.46 -4.14
N GLU A 790 -20.74 21.70 -5.07
CA GLU A 790 -19.68 20.71 -4.76
C GLU A 790 -18.34 21.37 -4.41
N GLY A 791 -18.20 22.68 -4.63
CA GLY A 791 -17.07 23.49 -4.21
C GLY A 791 -15.94 23.57 -5.24
N THR A 792 -15.58 24.79 -5.66
CA THR A 792 -14.46 25.05 -6.58
C THR A 792 -13.31 25.79 -5.89
N LEU A 793 -12.06 25.57 -6.31
CA LEU A 793 -10.91 26.33 -5.81
C LEU A 793 -10.86 27.74 -6.41
N HIS A 794 -10.64 28.73 -5.55
CA HIS A 794 -10.62 30.16 -5.91
C HIS A 794 -9.21 30.75 -5.96
N GLU A 795 -8.27 30.27 -5.13
CA GLU A 795 -6.91 30.78 -5.06
C GLU A 795 -5.91 29.64 -4.78
N ILE A 796 -4.71 29.73 -5.38
CA ILE A 796 -3.57 28.86 -5.06
C ILE A 796 -2.39 29.74 -4.60
N ARG A 797 -1.89 29.45 -3.40
CA ARG A 797 -0.82 30.17 -2.71
C ARG A 797 0.37 29.25 -2.49
N PHE A 798 1.56 29.75 -2.79
CA PHE A 798 2.82 29.03 -2.56
C PHE A 798 3.61 29.73 -1.46
N THR A 799 4.27 28.95 -0.60
CA THR A 799 5.21 29.43 0.42
C THR A 799 6.57 28.74 0.25
N GLY A 800 7.62 29.29 0.88
CA GLY A 800 8.98 28.75 0.82
C GLY A 800 9.74 28.99 -0.51
N ASN A 801 9.04 29.29 -1.60
CA ASN A 801 9.63 29.58 -2.90
C ASN A 801 10.25 31.00 -2.98
N SER A 802 11.56 31.08 -2.75
CA SER A 802 12.34 32.34 -2.81
C SER A 802 13.10 32.52 -4.13
N ARG A 803 13.38 31.43 -4.84
CA ARG A 803 14.09 31.37 -6.13
C ARG A 803 13.27 30.72 -7.23
N ILE A 804 12.27 29.90 -6.90
CA ILE A 804 11.35 29.31 -7.90
C ILE A 804 10.19 30.30 -8.18
N PRO A 805 10.01 30.79 -9.42
CA PRO A 805 8.94 31.73 -9.75
C PRO A 805 7.54 31.13 -9.61
N ARG A 806 6.56 31.91 -9.13
CA ARG A 806 5.16 31.46 -9.00
C ARG A 806 4.56 30.95 -10.32
N ALA A 807 4.98 31.50 -11.46
CA ALA A 807 4.51 31.04 -12.78
C ALA A 807 4.96 29.60 -13.12
N GLU A 808 6.19 29.24 -12.73
CA GLU A 808 6.72 27.87 -12.88
C GLU A 808 5.92 26.89 -12.02
N LEU A 809 5.65 27.28 -10.76
CA LEU A 809 4.85 26.48 -9.82
C LEU A 809 3.39 26.29 -10.28
N LEU A 810 2.75 27.32 -10.82
CA LEU A 810 1.38 27.22 -11.36
C LEU A 810 1.33 26.34 -12.62
N SER A 811 2.28 26.52 -13.54
CA SER A 811 2.39 25.71 -14.75
C SER A 811 2.52 24.22 -14.42
N ALA A 812 3.41 23.89 -13.47
CA ALA A 812 3.66 22.51 -13.05
C ALA A 812 2.56 21.90 -12.16
N LEU A 813 1.73 22.73 -11.50
CA LEU A 813 0.56 22.25 -10.75
C LEU A 813 -0.64 21.96 -11.66
N ASN A 814 -0.80 22.71 -12.76
CA ASN A 814 -1.78 22.48 -13.82
C ASN A 814 -3.23 22.26 -13.31
N LEU A 815 -3.74 23.22 -12.52
CA LEU A 815 -5.07 23.19 -11.88
C LEU A 815 -5.79 24.52 -12.12
N SER A 816 -7.07 24.48 -12.52
CA SER A 816 -7.83 25.68 -12.92
C SER A 816 -8.64 26.26 -11.75
N THR A 817 -8.46 27.56 -11.47
CA THR A 817 -9.16 28.29 -10.39
C THR A 817 -10.33 29.13 -10.90
N GLY A 818 -11.43 29.17 -10.15
CA GLY A 818 -12.69 29.83 -10.54
C GLY A 818 -12.70 31.34 -10.70
N ASN A 819 -11.63 32.05 -10.35
CA ASN A 819 -11.47 33.48 -10.63
C ASN A 819 -10.03 33.80 -11.04
N GLY A 820 -9.77 33.76 -12.35
CA GLY A 820 -8.61 34.42 -12.96
C GLY A 820 -9.00 35.84 -13.38
N ASP A 821 -8.32 36.85 -12.83
CA ASP A 821 -8.52 38.24 -13.24
C ASP A 821 -8.14 38.44 -14.72
N GLY A 822 -9.15 38.54 -15.57
CA GLY A 822 -9.09 39.30 -16.81
C GLY A 822 -8.18 38.80 -17.94
N GLU A 823 -8.41 37.60 -18.48
CA GLU A 823 -8.29 37.38 -19.94
C GLU A 823 -9.20 36.23 -20.41
N GLY A 824 -9.85 36.39 -21.56
CA GLY A 824 -11.02 35.59 -21.94
C GLY A 824 -10.70 34.18 -22.41
N GLY A 825 -10.98 33.17 -21.58
CA GLY A 825 -10.94 31.75 -21.93
C GLY A 825 -12.07 30.96 -21.25
N SER A 826 -12.98 30.39 -22.05
CA SER A 826 -14.14 29.63 -21.56
C SER A 826 -13.76 28.20 -21.14
N GLN A 827 -13.08 28.05 -20.00
CA GLN A 827 -12.94 26.78 -19.31
C GLN A 827 -13.68 26.83 -17.97
N ALA A 828 -14.55 25.85 -17.71
CA ALA A 828 -15.22 25.72 -16.44
C ALA A 828 -14.18 25.38 -15.35
N SER A 829 -14.32 25.96 -14.16
CA SER A 829 -13.45 25.68 -13.03
C SER A 829 -13.56 24.24 -12.55
N ASP A 830 -12.41 23.69 -12.14
CA ASP A 830 -12.35 22.34 -11.59
C ASP A 830 -13.07 22.28 -10.24
N ILE A 831 -13.90 21.25 -10.07
CA ILE A 831 -14.53 20.93 -8.77
C ILE A 831 -13.44 20.35 -7.89
N TYR A 832 -13.25 20.92 -6.71
CA TYR A 832 -12.19 20.48 -5.81
C TYR A 832 -12.68 19.33 -4.93
N HIS A 833 -11.96 18.22 -5.00
CA HIS A 833 -11.97 17.17 -4.00
C HIS A 833 -10.53 16.78 -3.65
N HIS A 834 -10.29 16.28 -2.44
CA HIS A 834 -8.95 16.05 -1.88
C HIS A 834 -8.03 15.23 -2.81
N ALA A 835 -8.54 14.16 -3.41
CA ALA A 835 -7.78 13.32 -4.35
C ALA A 835 -7.31 14.06 -5.62
N LEU A 836 -8.05 15.07 -6.12
CA LEU A 836 -7.60 15.92 -7.22
C LEU A 836 -6.40 16.76 -6.78
N GLY A 837 -6.49 17.40 -5.60
CA GLY A 837 -5.39 18.15 -4.99
C GLY A 837 -4.11 17.32 -4.88
N GLN A 838 -4.22 16.11 -4.33
CA GLN A 838 -3.09 15.19 -4.16
C GLN A 838 -2.48 14.76 -5.51
N SER A 839 -3.30 14.47 -6.52
CA SER A 839 -2.81 14.11 -7.87
C SER A 839 -2.04 15.26 -8.53
N LYS A 840 -2.55 16.50 -8.43
CA LYS A 840 -1.89 17.70 -8.96
C LYS A 840 -0.57 18.00 -8.23
N ILE A 841 -0.49 17.79 -6.91
CA ILE A 841 0.75 17.89 -6.13
C ILE A 841 1.79 16.83 -6.56
N ASN A 842 1.36 15.62 -6.89
CA ASN A 842 2.26 14.58 -7.44
C ASN A 842 2.81 15.00 -8.82
N GLY A 843 1.98 15.59 -9.69
CA GLY A 843 2.41 16.21 -10.96
C GLY A 843 3.44 17.32 -10.75
N LEU A 844 3.14 18.29 -9.89
CA LEU A 844 4.03 19.39 -9.49
C LEU A 844 5.41 18.89 -9.05
N ARG A 845 5.44 17.89 -8.15
CA ARG A 845 6.69 17.24 -7.69
C ARG A 845 7.47 16.61 -8.85
N GLN A 846 6.78 15.92 -9.77
CA GLN A 846 7.41 15.22 -10.88
C GLN A 846 7.99 16.17 -11.94
N GLU A 847 7.33 17.29 -12.21
CA GLU A 847 7.80 18.28 -13.19
C GLU A 847 8.96 19.11 -12.62
N LEU A 848 8.83 19.66 -11.41
CA LEU A 848 9.87 20.46 -10.78
C LEU A 848 11.15 19.66 -10.51
N SER A 849 11.05 18.37 -10.14
CA SER A 849 12.25 17.53 -9.92
C SER A 849 13.04 17.22 -11.19
N LYS A 850 12.43 17.33 -12.38
CA LYS A 850 13.11 17.20 -13.68
C LYS A 850 13.67 18.54 -14.17
N ASN A 851 12.91 19.62 -13.99
CA ASN A 851 13.13 20.88 -14.70
C ASN A 851 13.76 21.99 -13.84
N SER A 852 13.64 21.92 -12.50
CA SER A 852 14.02 22.99 -11.58
C SER A 852 15.23 22.63 -10.72
N GLU A 853 16.38 23.27 -10.94
CA GLU A 853 17.61 23.04 -10.16
C GLU A 853 17.54 23.57 -8.72
N HIS A 854 16.53 24.38 -8.41
CA HIS A 854 16.31 24.95 -7.09
C HIS A 854 15.33 24.12 -6.25
N PHE A 855 14.54 23.24 -6.84
CA PHE A 855 13.57 22.41 -6.12
C PHE A 855 14.24 21.31 -5.28
N LYS A 856 13.76 21.11 -4.06
CA LYS A 856 14.12 19.98 -3.19
C LYS A 856 12.92 19.09 -2.91
N SER A 857 11.82 19.66 -2.41
CA SER A 857 10.60 18.91 -2.09
C SER A 857 9.37 19.83 -2.01
N VAL A 858 8.17 19.25 -1.93
CA VAL A 858 6.98 19.95 -1.38
C VAL A 858 6.85 19.47 0.06
N ARG A 859 7.01 20.40 1.01
CA ARG A 859 7.08 20.13 2.45
C ARG A 859 5.72 19.82 3.06
N ASN A 860 4.69 20.56 2.67
CA ASN A 860 3.30 20.31 3.07
C ASN A 860 2.33 20.97 2.07
N TRP A 861 1.06 20.55 2.07
CA TRP A 861 -0.02 21.26 1.38
C TRP A 861 -1.34 21.06 2.15
N HIS A 862 -2.27 22.01 2.02
CA HIS A 862 -3.63 21.93 2.60
C HIS A 862 -4.57 22.89 1.87
N VAL A 863 -5.87 22.82 2.19
CA VAL A 863 -6.87 23.78 1.71
C VAL A 863 -7.67 24.37 2.87
N GLN A 864 -8.17 25.60 2.72
CA GLN A 864 -9.00 26.27 3.73
C GLN A 864 -9.87 27.38 3.13
N ARG A 865 -10.88 27.82 3.88
CA ARG A 865 -11.70 29.00 3.52
C ARG A 865 -11.12 30.27 4.15
N GLU A 866 -10.67 31.21 3.32
CA GLU A 866 -10.22 32.55 3.75
C GLU A 866 -11.09 33.63 3.08
N GLY A 867 -11.71 34.51 3.86
CA GLY A 867 -12.43 35.69 3.33
C GLY A 867 -13.55 35.38 2.32
N GLY A 868 -14.16 34.20 2.41
CA GLY A 868 -15.18 33.73 1.46
C GLY A 868 -14.63 33.05 0.20
N LYS A 869 -13.31 32.84 0.09
CA LYS A 869 -12.66 32.09 -0.98
C LYS A 869 -12.16 30.74 -0.49
N ASN A 870 -12.27 29.71 -1.33
CA ASN A 870 -11.63 28.41 -1.12
C ASN A 870 -10.16 28.49 -1.60
N VAL A 871 -9.18 28.34 -0.72
CA VAL A 871 -7.74 28.56 -0.99
C VAL A 871 -6.95 27.27 -0.80
N MET A 872 -6.05 26.96 -1.73
CA MET A 872 -5.04 25.91 -1.59
C MET A 872 -3.67 26.52 -1.26
N ILE A 873 -2.99 25.99 -0.24
CA ILE A 873 -1.69 26.48 0.24
C ILE A 873 -0.65 25.35 0.11
N ILE A 874 0.48 25.64 -0.52
CA ILE A 874 1.52 24.66 -0.87
C ILE A 874 2.91 25.18 -0.42
N ASP A 875 3.58 24.46 0.48
CA ASP A 875 4.90 24.83 1.01
C ASP A 875 6.03 24.15 0.23
N ILE A 876 6.87 24.95 -0.43
CA ILE A 876 7.95 24.49 -1.31
C ILE A 876 9.30 24.56 -0.57
N GLU A 877 10.05 23.46 -0.58
CA GLU A 877 11.41 23.41 -0.07
C GLU A 877 12.43 23.52 -1.21
N GLU A 878 13.44 24.37 -1.04
CA GLU A 878 14.47 24.61 -2.04
C GLU A 878 15.87 24.09 -1.64
N GLN A 879 16.74 23.88 -2.63
CA GLN A 879 18.12 23.41 -2.46
C GLN A 879 19.01 24.45 -1.74
N PRO A 880 19.88 24.04 -0.80
CA PRO A 880 20.77 24.96 -0.09
C PRO A 880 21.82 25.60 -1.03
N PHE A 881 22.07 26.89 -0.83
CA PHE A 881 22.96 27.72 -1.69
C PHE A 881 24.43 27.25 -1.72
N ALA A 882 24.90 26.65 -0.63
CA ALA A 882 26.25 26.09 -0.54
C ALA A 882 26.20 24.71 0.13
N ARG A 883 27.03 23.78 -0.35
CA ARG A 883 27.17 22.44 0.23
C ARG A 883 28.58 22.27 0.80
N PRO A 884 28.78 22.45 2.12
CA PRO A 884 30.04 22.13 2.79
C PRO A 884 30.15 20.61 3.01
N GLY A 885 31.34 20.04 2.81
CA GLY A 885 31.63 18.66 3.14
C GLY A 885 33.03 18.53 3.72
N GLY A 886 33.13 18.18 5.01
CA GLY A 886 34.38 18.03 5.76
C GLY A 886 34.73 16.55 6.03
N PHE A 887 36.01 16.24 6.19
CA PHE A 887 36.49 14.91 6.53
C PHE A 887 37.74 14.97 7.43
N PRO A 888 37.86 14.10 8.46
CA PRO A 888 39.07 13.98 9.26
C PRO A 888 40.17 13.24 8.49
N ILE A 889 41.43 13.48 8.85
CA ILE A 889 42.59 12.74 8.35
C ILE A 889 43.26 12.08 9.55
N LEU A 890 43.20 10.74 9.60
CA LEU A 890 43.84 9.91 10.61
C LEU A 890 44.65 8.82 9.89
N GLN A 891 45.98 8.86 9.99
CA GLN A 891 46.87 7.90 9.33
C GLN A 891 48.06 7.56 10.21
N PHE A 892 48.75 6.46 9.90
CA PHE A 892 50.02 6.11 10.53
C PHE A 892 51.04 5.61 9.51
N ASN A 893 52.29 6.07 9.57
CA ASN A 893 53.38 5.44 8.83
C ASN A 893 54.74 5.66 9.50
N ARG A 894 55.78 4.94 9.07
CA ARG A 894 57.13 4.99 9.67
C ARG A 894 57.86 6.33 9.51
N VAL A 895 57.37 7.23 8.65
CA VAL A 895 57.95 8.56 8.40
C VAL A 895 57.28 9.60 9.28
N HIS A 896 55.95 9.64 9.35
CA HIS A 896 55.20 10.63 10.12
C HIS A 896 54.87 10.19 11.55
N GLY A 897 54.91 8.89 11.85
CA GLY A 897 54.24 8.32 13.01
C GLY A 897 52.73 8.46 12.86
N LEU A 898 52.06 8.81 13.95
CA LEU A 898 50.66 9.28 13.89
C LEU A 898 50.59 10.57 13.07
N MET A 899 49.65 10.63 12.14
CA MET A 899 49.33 11.83 11.37
C MET A 899 47.85 12.20 11.60
N LEU A 900 47.62 13.42 12.09
CA LEU A 900 46.28 13.98 12.30
C LEU A 900 46.06 15.19 11.40
N GLY A 901 44.84 15.40 10.95
CA GLY A 901 44.46 16.56 10.15
C GLY A 901 42.97 16.62 9.84
N ALA A 902 42.61 17.58 9.01
CA ALA A 902 41.26 17.73 8.49
C ALA A 902 41.32 18.26 7.04
N GLY A 903 40.31 17.90 6.25
CA GLY A 903 40.07 18.45 4.94
C GLY A 903 38.61 18.79 4.73
N GLY A 904 38.34 19.53 3.66
CA GLY A 904 36.99 19.93 3.32
C GLY A 904 36.85 20.38 1.87
N THR A 905 35.60 20.45 1.46
CA THR A 905 35.14 20.90 0.15
C THR A 905 33.97 21.86 0.38
N LEU A 906 33.90 22.90 -0.44
CA LEU A 906 32.80 23.85 -0.49
C LEU A 906 32.33 23.93 -1.94
N SER A 907 31.12 23.46 -2.19
CA SER A 907 30.51 23.56 -3.53
C SER A 907 29.50 24.71 -3.55
N THR A 908 29.61 25.60 -4.54
CA THR A 908 28.74 26.77 -4.74
C THR A 908 28.11 26.77 -6.14
N GLN A 909 27.10 27.62 -6.32
CA GLN A 909 26.35 27.79 -7.57
C GLN A 909 26.33 29.26 -8.04
N LEU A 910 27.39 30.04 -7.78
CA LEU A 910 27.38 31.49 -8.01
C LEU A 910 27.31 31.86 -9.50
N THR A 911 28.00 31.10 -10.35
CA THR A 911 28.03 31.29 -11.82
C THR A 911 28.16 29.97 -12.61
N GLY A 912 28.12 28.84 -11.93
CA GLY A 912 28.37 27.49 -12.45
C GLY A 912 28.55 26.51 -11.31
N LYS A 913 28.98 25.28 -11.58
CA LYS A 913 29.35 24.34 -10.50
C LYS A 913 30.78 24.64 -10.07
N GLU A 914 30.96 25.49 -9.05
CA GLU A 914 32.27 25.74 -8.45
C GLU A 914 32.52 24.80 -7.26
N ARG A 915 33.76 24.31 -7.10
CA ARG A 915 34.19 23.49 -5.97
C ARG A 915 35.55 23.99 -5.48
N VAL A 916 35.55 24.63 -4.32
CA VAL A 916 36.77 24.92 -3.55
C VAL A 916 37.07 23.73 -2.64
N PHE A 917 38.34 23.42 -2.42
CA PHE A 917 38.74 22.36 -1.50
C PHE A 917 40.09 22.65 -0.86
N GLY A 918 40.32 22.06 0.32
CA GLY A 918 41.59 22.13 1.00
C GLY A 918 41.73 21.12 2.13
N SER A 919 42.96 20.86 2.54
CA SER A 919 43.28 19.93 3.63
C SER A 919 44.61 20.28 4.27
N ILE A 920 44.73 20.06 5.58
CA ILE A 920 45.94 20.23 6.36
C ILE A 920 46.13 19.05 7.32
N SER A 921 47.36 18.57 7.47
CA SER A 921 47.70 17.50 8.41
C SER A 921 49.13 17.63 8.95
N HIS A 922 49.35 17.07 10.14
CA HIS A 922 50.63 17.10 10.86
C HIS A 922 51.08 15.70 11.26
N GLY A 923 52.31 15.33 10.90
CA GLY A 923 52.92 14.04 11.26
C GLY A 923 53.80 14.14 12.51
N PHE A 924 53.31 13.67 13.66
CA PHE A 924 53.88 13.95 14.98
C PHE A 924 55.34 13.49 15.19
N SER A 925 55.75 12.35 14.63
CA SER A 925 57.15 11.89 14.72
C SER A 925 58.08 12.62 13.73
N SER A 926 57.56 13.02 12.57
CA SER A 926 58.33 13.80 11.58
C SER A 926 58.42 15.30 11.86
N LYS A 927 57.45 15.85 12.59
CA LYS A 927 57.16 17.29 12.71
C LYS A 927 56.87 18.00 11.38
N ILE A 928 56.50 17.26 10.32
CA ILE A 928 56.17 17.79 9.00
C ILE A 928 54.68 18.14 8.93
N TRP A 929 54.40 19.32 8.38
CA TRP A 929 53.07 19.72 7.92
C TRP A 929 52.90 19.39 6.44
N ASN A 930 51.83 18.67 6.13
CA ASN A 930 51.32 18.48 4.78
C ASN A 930 50.08 19.37 4.59
N TYR A 931 49.97 20.04 3.46
CA TYR A 931 48.84 20.90 3.12
C TYR A 931 48.54 20.88 1.63
N HIS A 932 47.31 21.22 1.28
CA HIS A 932 46.81 21.16 -0.07
C HIS A 932 45.58 22.08 -0.18
N ALA A 933 45.50 22.87 -1.24
CA ALA A 933 44.34 23.70 -1.54
C ALA A 933 44.17 23.88 -3.06
N GLY A 934 42.93 24.07 -3.50
CA GLY A 934 42.63 24.32 -4.90
C GLY A 934 41.17 24.67 -5.17
N ILE A 935 40.89 24.95 -6.43
CA ILE A 935 39.58 25.33 -6.95
C ILE A 935 39.35 24.64 -8.29
N GLU A 936 38.11 24.19 -8.52
CA GLU A 936 37.62 23.75 -9.82
C GLU A 936 36.33 24.52 -10.16
N LYS A 937 36.18 24.93 -11.42
CA LYS A 937 34.98 25.60 -11.94
C LYS A 937 34.47 24.89 -13.19
N GLY A 938 33.23 24.40 -13.12
CA GLY A 938 32.51 23.82 -14.25
C GLY A 938 31.69 24.85 -15.01
N PHE A 939 31.75 24.77 -16.34
CA PHE A 939 31.04 25.57 -17.32
C PHE A 939 30.16 24.66 -18.19
N PHE A 940 29.00 25.19 -18.62
CA PHE A 940 27.98 24.54 -19.44
C PHE A 940 27.27 23.32 -18.78
N LYS A 941 25.96 23.17 -19.02
CA LYS A 941 25.15 22.10 -18.38
C LYS A 941 25.17 20.76 -19.13
N ARG A 942 25.16 20.79 -20.47
CA ARG A 942 24.97 19.59 -21.33
C ARG A 942 26.27 18.89 -21.75
N GLN A 943 27.39 19.60 -21.78
CA GLN A 943 28.73 19.07 -22.01
C GLN A 943 29.67 19.78 -21.03
N LEU A 944 29.91 19.15 -19.88
CA LEU A 944 30.50 19.83 -18.73
C LEU A 944 32.01 20.00 -18.93
N LEU A 945 32.45 21.25 -19.14
CA LEU A 945 33.86 21.61 -19.25
C LEU A 945 34.33 22.22 -17.94
N LYS A 946 35.36 21.65 -17.32
CA LYS A 946 35.90 22.07 -16.03
C LYS A 946 37.32 22.58 -16.17
N PHE A 947 37.61 23.68 -15.48
CA PHE A 947 38.97 24.20 -15.30
C PHE A 947 39.29 24.16 -13.82
N GLY A 948 40.47 23.65 -13.45
CA GLY A 948 40.90 23.61 -12.07
C GLY A 948 42.38 23.88 -11.89
N GLY A 949 42.73 24.31 -10.69
CA GLY A 949 44.11 24.58 -10.28
C GLY A 949 44.29 24.41 -8.78
N GLY A 950 45.49 24.03 -8.37
CA GLY A 950 45.80 23.84 -6.96
C GLY A 950 47.30 23.79 -6.67
N PHE A 951 47.62 23.97 -5.40
CA PHE A 951 48.99 23.91 -4.88
C PHE A 951 49.04 23.04 -3.64
N TYR A 952 50.21 22.43 -3.39
CA TYR A 952 50.32 21.40 -2.38
C TYR A 952 51.76 21.21 -1.87
N LYS A 953 51.83 20.72 -0.63
CA LYS A 953 52.99 20.09 -0.01
C LYS A 953 52.51 18.81 0.65
N LEU A 954 52.84 17.67 0.06
CA LEU A 954 52.31 16.37 0.46
C LEU A 954 53.41 15.34 0.61
N THR A 955 53.09 14.28 1.34
CA THR A 955 53.87 13.06 1.36
C THR A 955 53.17 12.02 0.49
N ASP A 956 53.89 11.52 -0.50
CA ASP A 956 53.42 10.53 -1.48
C ASP A 956 54.27 9.26 -1.38
N VAL A 957 53.94 8.22 -2.15
CA VAL A 957 54.60 6.91 -2.10
C VAL A 957 55.17 6.51 -3.45
N SER A 958 56.35 5.90 -3.46
CA SER A 958 56.99 5.39 -4.69
C SER A 958 56.57 3.97 -5.06
N SER A 959 55.90 3.27 -4.15
CA SER A 959 55.40 1.91 -4.33
C SER A 959 54.00 1.88 -4.96
N ASN A 960 53.49 0.67 -5.24
CA ASN A 960 52.16 0.41 -5.81
C ASN A 960 51.05 1.40 -5.37
N LEU A 961 50.61 2.25 -6.32
CA LEU A 961 49.65 3.34 -6.14
C LEU A 961 48.28 2.89 -5.62
N TYR A 962 47.90 1.64 -5.92
CA TYR A 962 46.60 1.08 -5.57
C TYR A 962 46.51 0.60 -4.10
N LEU A 963 47.64 0.45 -3.39
CA LEU A 963 47.60 0.05 -1.98
C LEU A 963 46.88 1.08 -1.11
N HIS A 964 45.76 0.64 -0.52
CA HIS A 964 44.87 1.49 0.24
C HIS A 964 45.59 2.05 1.48
N GLN A 965 45.43 3.35 1.75
CA GLN A 965 46.17 4.03 2.81
C GLN A 965 45.81 3.50 4.20
N GLY A 966 44.58 2.98 4.40
CA GLY A 966 44.17 2.28 5.61
C GLY A 966 44.96 1.00 5.85
N GLU A 967 45.18 0.20 4.80
CA GLU A 967 45.95 -1.06 4.88
C GLU A 967 47.43 -0.79 5.19
N ALA A 968 48.04 0.16 4.48
CA ALA A 968 49.42 0.57 4.75
C ALA A 968 49.58 1.11 6.18
N SER A 969 48.58 1.85 6.68
CA SER A 969 48.56 2.36 8.05
C SER A 969 48.39 1.26 9.08
N LEU A 970 47.46 0.32 8.89
CA LEU A 970 47.25 -0.83 9.79
C LEU A 970 48.48 -1.75 9.81
N SER A 971 49.06 -2.04 8.64
CA SER A 971 50.27 -2.85 8.51
C SER A 971 51.42 -2.24 9.32
N ALA A 972 51.65 -0.93 9.18
CA ALA A 972 52.72 -0.24 9.88
C ALA A 972 52.44 -0.03 11.38
N SER A 973 51.19 0.25 11.77
CA SER A 973 50.82 0.60 13.15
C SER A 973 50.56 -0.62 14.03
N TYR A 974 49.96 -1.68 13.48
CA TYR A 974 49.50 -2.83 14.25
C TYR A 974 50.50 -3.98 14.20
N TYR A 975 50.81 -4.46 12.98
CA TYR A 975 51.73 -5.58 12.75
C TYR A 975 53.22 -5.17 12.70
N GLY A 976 53.50 -3.90 12.43
CA GLY A 976 54.84 -3.34 12.29
C GLY A 976 55.47 -3.48 10.89
N SER A 977 54.78 -4.13 9.95
CA SER A 977 55.25 -4.30 8.57
C SER A 977 55.10 -3.00 7.78
N ALA A 978 56.22 -2.48 7.26
CA ALA A 978 56.24 -1.16 6.64
C ALA A 978 56.31 -1.28 5.10
N LEU A 979 55.15 -1.50 4.47
CA LEU A 979 55.05 -1.91 3.06
C LEU A 979 55.54 -0.84 2.05
N GLN A 980 55.10 0.40 2.19
CA GLN A 980 55.35 1.49 1.22
C GLN A 980 56.67 2.22 1.46
N ASP A 981 57.18 2.92 0.45
CA ASP A 981 58.26 3.92 0.55
C ASP A 981 57.72 5.32 0.26
N TYR A 982 58.17 6.32 1.03
CA TYR A 982 57.56 7.65 1.07
C TYR A 982 58.51 8.75 0.59
N TYR A 983 57.98 9.79 -0.06
CA TYR A 983 58.75 10.97 -0.45
C TYR A 983 57.91 12.24 -0.40
N GLN A 984 58.56 13.40 -0.34
CA GLN A 984 57.89 14.69 -0.28
C GLN A 984 57.73 15.26 -1.69
N ARG A 985 56.50 15.67 -2.01
CA ARG A 985 56.12 16.42 -3.22
C ARG A 985 55.70 17.83 -2.83
N GLN A 986 56.24 18.85 -3.48
CA GLN A 986 55.81 20.24 -3.28
C GLN A 986 55.72 20.95 -4.62
N GLY A 987 54.56 21.50 -4.97
CA GLY A 987 54.33 22.05 -6.29
C GLY A 987 52.93 22.60 -6.52
N ALA A 988 52.60 22.80 -7.79
CA ALA A 988 51.29 23.23 -8.25
C ALA A 988 50.92 22.48 -9.54
N GLN A 989 49.61 22.40 -9.79
CA GLN A 989 49.06 21.75 -10.97
C GLN A 989 47.83 22.50 -11.48
N GLY A 990 47.60 22.44 -12.79
CA GLY A 990 46.41 22.96 -13.47
C GLY A 990 45.84 21.92 -14.43
N TRP A 991 44.52 21.79 -14.47
CA TRP A 991 43.86 20.79 -15.31
C TRP A 991 42.61 21.32 -16.00
N ILE A 992 42.30 20.70 -17.13
CA ILE A 992 41.08 20.88 -17.91
C ILE A 992 40.42 19.50 -18.02
N THR A 993 39.18 19.37 -17.57
CA THR A 993 38.40 18.12 -17.69
C THR A 993 37.19 18.35 -18.59
N TYR A 994 37.07 17.58 -19.66
CA TYR A 994 35.93 17.58 -20.57
C TYR A 994 35.15 16.28 -20.39
N ALA A 995 33.91 16.38 -19.90
CA ALA A 995 33.01 15.24 -19.76
C ALA A 995 32.33 14.94 -21.10
N LEU A 996 32.72 13.83 -21.74
CA LEU A 996 32.16 13.36 -23.02
C LEU A 996 30.78 12.74 -22.83
N SER A 997 30.55 12.11 -21.67
CA SER A 997 29.29 11.54 -21.22
C SER A 997 29.27 11.47 -19.68
N GLU A 998 28.18 11.00 -19.10
CA GLU A 998 28.12 10.72 -17.65
C GLU A 998 29.09 9.62 -17.18
N TRP A 999 29.63 8.82 -18.11
CA TRP A 999 30.45 7.64 -17.82
C TRP A 999 31.88 7.77 -18.34
N SER A 1000 32.25 8.88 -18.98
CA SER A 1000 33.58 9.07 -19.56
C SER A 1000 34.04 10.52 -19.60
N TYR A 1001 35.33 10.73 -19.33
CA TYR A 1001 35.96 12.05 -19.38
C TYR A 1001 37.34 12.01 -20.02
N LEU A 1002 37.74 13.16 -20.55
CA LEU A 1002 39.11 13.46 -20.96
C LEU A 1002 39.66 14.54 -20.02
N ARG A 1003 40.84 14.33 -19.44
CA ARG A 1003 41.54 15.31 -18.58
C ARG A 1003 42.93 15.60 -19.13
N LEU A 1004 43.19 16.87 -19.44
CA LEU A 1004 44.51 17.39 -19.71
C LEU A 1004 45.04 18.07 -18.44
N GLU A 1005 46.26 17.76 -18.03
CA GLU A 1005 46.84 18.24 -16.78
C GLU A 1005 48.30 18.65 -16.97
N PHE A 1006 48.67 19.81 -16.44
CA PHE A 1006 50.04 20.27 -16.34
C PHE A 1006 50.46 20.31 -14.87
N THR A 1007 51.58 19.65 -14.56
CA THR A 1007 52.09 19.50 -13.19
C THR A 1007 53.52 20.02 -13.12
N GLY A 1008 53.80 20.87 -12.12
CA GLY A 1008 55.12 21.45 -11.87
C GLY A 1008 55.46 21.36 -10.38
N GLU A 1009 56.39 20.48 -10.03
CA GLU A 1009 56.68 20.13 -8.64
C GLU A 1009 58.14 19.77 -8.38
N ARG A 1010 58.50 19.70 -7.10
CA ARG A 1010 59.81 19.29 -6.60
C ARG A 1010 59.68 18.06 -5.71
N HIS A 1011 60.64 17.14 -5.85
CA HIS A 1011 60.74 15.90 -5.10
C HIS A 1011 61.92 15.90 -4.12
N ASP A 1012 61.65 15.65 -2.84
CA ASP A 1012 62.65 15.55 -1.76
C ASP A 1012 62.53 14.24 -0.97
N ASN A 1013 63.66 13.77 -0.43
CA ASN A 1013 63.72 12.53 0.37
C ASN A 1013 63.04 12.73 1.73
N LEU A 1014 62.36 11.68 2.21
CA LEU A 1014 61.91 11.53 3.59
C LEU A 1014 62.67 10.42 4.31
N SER A 1015 62.79 10.52 5.63
CA SER A 1015 63.49 9.55 6.49
C SER A 1015 62.53 8.88 7.45
N LYS A 1016 62.82 7.63 7.86
CA LYS A 1016 62.14 6.98 8.98
C LYS A 1016 62.33 7.82 10.25
N SER A 1017 61.26 8.04 11.01
CA SER A 1017 61.29 8.76 12.30
C SER A 1017 60.79 7.93 13.49
N THR A 1018 60.09 6.81 13.24
CA THR A 1018 59.58 5.94 14.29
C THR A 1018 59.56 4.46 13.89
N ASP A 1019 59.75 3.62 14.88
CA ASP A 1019 59.66 2.16 14.81
C ASP A 1019 58.40 1.61 15.51
N TRP A 1020 57.58 2.47 16.14
CA TRP A 1020 56.43 2.07 16.96
C TRP A 1020 55.42 1.19 16.21
N SER A 1021 54.98 0.10 16.83
CA SER A 1021 53.79 -0.68 16.45
C SER A 1021 53.15 -1.33 17.68
N TYR A 1022 51.87 -1.69 17.59
CA TYR A 1022 51.06 -2.18 18.71
C TYR A 1022 51.42 -3.60 19.16
N LEU A 1023 51.36 -4.59 18.25
CA LEU A 1023 51.69 -5.99 18.56
C LEU A 1023 53.20 -6.19 18.68
N ASN A 1024 53.92 -5.85 17.61
CA ASN A 1024 55.36 -6.10 17.50
C ASN A 1024 56.17 -4.86 17.95
N ARG A 1025 56.11 -4.53 19.25
CA ARG A 1025 56.73 -3.32 19.82
C ARG A 1025 58.26 -3.25 19.65
N ASN A 1026 58.92 -4.40 19.54
CA ASN A 1026 60.37 -4.53 19.41
C ASN A 1026 60.86 -4.68 17.95
N LEU A 1027 59.95 -4.69 16.97
CA LEU A 1027 60.30 -4.86 15.56
C LEU A 1027 60.85 -3.55 14.97
N ILE A 1028 62.15 -3.54 14.65
CA ILE A 1028 62.78 -2.44 13.94
C ILE A 1028 62.26 -2.41 12.50
N LYS A 1029 61.58 -1.34 12.11
CA LYS A 1029 61.07 -1.12 10.76
C LYS A 1029 62.20 -0.80 9.80
N ARG A 1030 62.07 -1.30 8.56
CA ARG A 1030 63.00 -0.98 7.46
C ARG A 1030 63.14 0.53 7.26
N GLY A 1031 64.32 0.94 6.80
CA GLY A 1031 64.57 2.32 6.39
C GLY A 1031 63.68 2.76 5.22
N ASN A 1032 63.65 4.06 4.96
CA ASN A 1032 62.95 4.62 3.80
C ASN A 1032 63.92 4.77 2.63
N SER A 1033 63.52 4.30 1.45
CA SER A 1033 64.34 4.28 0.24
C SER A 1033 64.67 5.69 -0.27
N ARG A 1034 65.89 5.88 -0.79
CA ARG A 1034 66.30 7.17 -1.38
C ARG A 1034 65.78 7.32 -2.80
N ILE A 1035 65.07 8.42 -3.05
CA ILE A 1035 64.56 8.84 -4.34
C ILE A 1035 65.57 9.67 -5.15
N ASN A 1036 65.32 9.82 -6.45
CA ASN A 1036 66.02 10.79 -7.29
C ASN A 1036 65.38 12.16 -7.06
N ARG A 1037 66.07 13.05 -6.32
CA ARG A 1037 65.59 14.43 -6.11
C ARG A 1037 65.68 15.24 -7.40
N GLY A 1038 64.76 16.17 -7.59
CA GLY A 1038 64.71 17.07 -8.75
C GLY A 1038 63.37 17.79 -8.88
N GLN A 1039 63.23 18.66 -9.87
CA GLN A 1039 61.96 19.17 -10.36
C GLN A 1039 61.35 18.22 -11.39
N LEU A 1040 60.12 17.78 -11.16
CA LEU A 1040 59.29 17.18 -12.21
C LEU A 1040 58.43 18.26 -12.84
N ARG A 1041 58.43 18.31 -14.18
CA ARG A 1041 57.48 19.10 -14.96
C ARG A 1041 56.93 18.21 -16.06
N SER A 1042 55.63 17.98 -16.06
CA SER A 1042 54.99 17.09 -17.03
C SER A 1042 53.63 17.59 -17.50
N LEU A 1043 53.28 17.17 -18.71
CA LEU A 1043 51.96 17.33 -19.31
C LEU A 1043 51.35 15.94 -19.47
N SER A 1044 50.18 15.72 -18.87
CA SER A 1044 49.46 14.44 -18.90
C SER A 1044 48.11 14.57 -19.61
N LEU A 1045 47.80 13.64 -20.49
CA LEU A 1045 46.46 13.44 -21.05
C LEU A 1045 45.91 12.11 -20.53
N VAL A 1046 44.73 12.14 -19.91
CA VAL A 1046 44.05 10.97 -19.34
C VAL A 1046 42.66 10.86 -19.96
N TYR A 1047 42.37 9.73 -20.62
CA TYR A 1047 41.03 9.32 -20.97
C TYR A 1047 40.59 8.22 -20.00
N ALA A 1048 39.42 8.38 -19.37
CA ALA A 1048 38.92 7.41 -18.41
C ALA A 1048 37.41 7.20 -18.58
N PHE A 1049 36.96 5.96 -18.37
CA PHE A 1049 35.54 5.61 -18.38
C PHE A 1049 35.19 4.58 -17.31
N ASP A 1050 33.98 4.68 -16.78
CA ASP A 1050 33.44 3.76 -15.79
C ASP A 1050 31.94 3.52 -16.04
N THR A 1051 31.62 2.33 -16.54
CA THR A 1051 30.26 1.85 -16.80
C THR A 1051 29.82 0.79 -15.78
N ARG A 1052 30.52 0.68 -14.65
CA ARG A 1052 30.14 -0.25 -13.58
C ARG A 1052 28.77 0.11 -12.99
N ASP A 1053 28.08 -0.93 -12.54
CA ASP A 1053 26.81 -0.84 -11.83
C ASP A 1053 26.97 -0.25 -10.42
N HIS A 1054 28.01 -0.67 -9.69
CA HIS A 1054 28.43 -0.06 -8.43
C HIS A 1054 29.80 0.59 -8.64
N ARG A 1055 29.87 1.92 -8.49
CA ARG A 1055 31.06 2.75 -8.74
C ARG A 1055 31.66 3.23 -7.43
N SER A 1056 32.98 3.13 -7.34
CA SER A 1056 33.82 3.46 -6.19
C SER A 1056 34.98 4.31 -6.71
N THR A 1057 35.34 5.38 -5.99
CA THR A 1057 36.39 6.32 -6.40
C THR A 1057 37.19 6.89 -5.22
N ILE A 1058 38.48 6.59 -5.19
CA ILE A 1058 39.43 7.21 -4.25
C ILE A 1058 39.99 8.48 -4.89
N THR A 1059 39.89 9.61 -4.19
CA THR A 1059 40.60 10.84 -4.59
C THR A 1059 41.99 10.87 -3.97
N ARG A 1060 43.03 10.73 -4.78
CA ARG A 1060 44.43 10.79 -4.35
C ARG A 1060 45.19 11.81 -5.18
N HIS A 1061 45.80 12.80 -4.53
CA HIS A 1061 46.53 13.90 -5.17
C HIS A 1061 45.76 14.49 -6.36
N PHE A 1062 44.52 14.96 -6.12
CA PHE A 1062 43.60 15.51 -7.15
C PHE A 1062 43.17 14.57 -8.29
N HIS A 1063 43.70 13.35 -8.37
CA HIS A 1063 43.21 12.33 -9.30
C HIS A 1063 42.08 11.56 -8.65
N THR A 1064 40.92 11.56 -9.29
CA THR A 1064 39.87 10.58 -9.04
C THR A 1064 40.34 9.27 -9.67
N LEU A 1065 40.78 8.33 -8.84
CA LEU A 1065 41.14 6.99 -9.26
C LEU A 1065 39.92 6.09 -9.07
N PHE A 1066 39.54 5.33 -10.09
CA PHE A 1066 38.46 4.35 -9.96
C PHE A 1066 38.95 3.19 -9.08
N SER A 1067 38.44 3.11 -7.85
CA SER A 1067 38.69 2.02 -6.90
C SER A 1067 37.78 0.83 -7.18
N ALA A 1068 38.17 -0.36 -6.71
CA ALA A 1068 37.27 -1.51 -6.67
C ALA A 1068 36.03 -1.20 -5.80
N ASN A 1069 34.88 -1.77 -6.15
CA ASN A 1069 33.73 -1.86 -5.25
C ASN A 1069 33.41 -3.35 -5.07
N GLU A 1070 33.31 -3.82 -3.83
CA GLU A 1070 33.00 -5.23 -3.57
C GLU A 1070 31.65 -5.65 -4.18
N ARG A 1071 30.69 -4.72 -4.27
CA ARG A 1071 29.35 -4.90 -4.86
C ARG A 1071 29.34 -4.80 -6.40
N THR A 1072 30.46 -4.50 -7.08
CA THR A 1072 30.47 -4.48 -8.56
C THR A 1072 30.15 -5.87 -9.12
N ARG A 1073 29.05 -5.98 -9.88
CA ARG A 1073 28.66 -7.23 -10.55
C ARG A 1073 28.84 -7.15 -12.06
N ARG A 1074 28.69 -5.96 -12.66
CA ARG A 1074 28.76 -5.81 -14.12
C ARG A 1074 29.33 -4.46 -14.55
N GLY A 1075 29.89 -4.45 -15.76
CA GLY A 1075 30.31 -3.24 -16.47
C GLY A 1075 31.78 -3.28 -16.84
N TRP A 1076 32.33 -2.13 -17.20
CA TRP A 1076 33.73 -1.92 -17.55
C TRP A 1076 34.31 -0.70 -16.82
N ARG A 1077 35.59 -0.77 -16.46
CA ARG A 1077 36.40 0.32 -15.92
C ARG A 1077 37.65 0.44 -16.78
N GLY A 1078 37.92 1.61 -17.34
CA GLY A 1078 39.06 1.83 -18.23
C GLY A 1078 39.76 3.16 -17.94
N GLN A 1079 41.09 3.15 -17.95
CA GLN A 1079 41.91 4.36 -17.88
C GLN A 1079 43.11 4.24 -18.84
N PHE A 1080 43.29 5.25 -19.66
CA PHE A 1080 44.39 5.39 -20.61
C PHE A 1080 45.07 6.73 -20.34
N ALA A 1081 46.39 6.74 -20.17
CA ALA A 1081 47.13 7.95 -19.89
C ALA A 1081 48.44 8.02 -20.68
N VAL A 1082 48.77 9.23 -21.14
CA VAL A 1082 50.08 9.58 -21.70
C VAL A 1082 50.61 10.78 -20.92
N GLU A 1083 51.80 10.64 -20.35
CA GLU A 1083 52.50 11.70 -19.62
C GLU A 1083 53.83 12.00 -20.32
N ILE A 1084 54.08 13.27 -20.63
CA ILE A 1084 55.32 13.78 -21.23
C ILE A 1084 56.03 14.58 -20.15
N ALA A 1085 57.16 14.07 -19.63
CA ALA A 1085 57.96 14.71 -18.59
C ALA A 1085 59.30 15.23 -19.15
N GLY A 1086 59.75 16.37 -18.61
CA GLY A 1086 61.07 16.94 -18.92
C GLY A 1086 61.22 17.47 -20.35
N ASN A 1087 62.46 17.66 -20.79
CA ASN A 1087 62.92 18.18 -22.09
C ASN A 1087 62.24 19.48 -22.59
N SER A 1088 60.98 19.44 -23.00
CA SER A 1088 60.21 20.60 -23.47
C SER A 1088 59.71 21.54 -22.35
N PHE A 1089 59.68 21.09 -21.09
CA PHE A 1089 59.13 21.85 -19.97
C PHE A 1089 60.18 22.34 -18.94
N GLY A 1090 61.45 21.91 -19.07
CA GLY A 1090 62.55 22.31 -18.18
C GLY A 1090 62.51 21.71 -16.77
N GLY A 1091 62.22 20.40 -16.67
CA GLY A 1091 62.36 19.61 -15.44
C GLY A 1091 63.59 18.68 -15.49
N ASP A 1092 64.03 18.21 -14.33
CA ASP A 1092 65.26 17.41 -14.13
C ASP A 1092 65.08 15.91 -14.50
N HIS A 1093 63.85 15.49 -14.76
CA HIS A 1093 63.51 14.12 -15.17
C HIS A 1093 62.81 14.17 -16.52
N ALA A 1094 63.33 13.43 -17.50
CA ALA A 1094 62.80 13.40 -18.87
C ALA A 1094 62.44 11.97 -19.28
N PHE A 1095 61.16 11.74 -19.59
CA PHE A 1095 60.59 10.47 -20.03
C PHE A 1095 59.21 10.70 -20.65
N ASN A 1096 58.79 9.85 -21.58
CA ASN A 1096 57.40 9.68 -21.99
C ASN A 1096 56.85 8.40 -21.35
N PHE A 1097 55.68 8.50 -20.71
CA PHE A 1097 55.11 7.43 -19.92
C PHE A 1097 53.67 7.13 -20.34
N TYR A 1098 53.47 5.91 -20.84
CA TYR A 1098 52.21 5.42 -21.40
C TYR A 1098 51.61 4.42 -20.42
N ARG A 1099 50.32 4.56 -20.12
CA ARG A 1099 49.61 3.66 -19.20
C ARG A 1099 48.26 3.28 -19.77
N PHE A 1100 47.91 2.01 -19.66
CA PHE A 1100 46.55 1.54 -19.85
C PHE A 1100 46.17 0.58 -18.70
N GLU A 1101 44.92 0.69 -18.25
CA GLU A 1101 44.28 -0.30 -17.41
C GLU A 1101 42.85 -0.51 -17.91
N LEU A 1102 42.45 -1.77 -18.04
CA LEU A 1102 41.10 -2.17 -18.41
C LEU A 1102 40.64 -3.31 -17.49
N ALA A 1103 39.53 -3.11 -16.80
CA ALA A 1103 38.88 -4.11 -15.97
C ALA A 1103 37.44 -4.36 -16.44
N ARG A 1104 37.07 -5.64 -16.51
CA ARG A 1104 35.77 -6.13 -16.98
C ARG A 1104 35.18 -7.04 -15.92
N TYR A 1105 33.98 -6.69 -15.44
CA TYR A 1105 33.20 -7.45 -14.47
C TYR A 1105 32.03 -8.11 -15.20
N THR A 1106 31.98 -9.45 -15.22
CA THR A 1106 31.00 -10.21 -16.02
C THR A 1106 30.19 -11.14 -15.13
N PRO A 1107 28.87 -10.96 -15.01
CA PRO A 1107 28.02 -11.97 -14.39
C PRO A 1107 27.96 -13.21 -15.29
N VAL A 1108 28.19 -14.38 -14.71
CA VAL A 1108 28.13 -15.68 -15.42
C VAL A 1108 26.78 -16.33 -15.20
N SER A 1109 26.36 -16.47 -13.93
CA SER A 1109 25.04 -16.98 -13.55
C SER A 1109 24.75 -16.67 -12.08
N GLY A 1110 23.57 -16.08 -11.78
CA GLY A 1110 23.15 -15.80 -10.40
C GLY A 1110 24.19 -15.00 -9.60
N ALA A 1111 24.75 -15.62 -8.55
CA ALA A 1111 25.78 -15.06 -7.68
C ALA A 1111 27.22 -15.18 -8.23
N HIS A 1112 27.42 -15.89 -9.35
CA HIS A 1112 28.73 -16.20 -9.93
C HIS A 1112 29.16 -15.15 -10.96
N HIS A 1113 30.37 -14.63 -10.79
CA HIS A 1113 30.95 -13.55 -11.58
C HIS A 1113 32.38 -13.89 -12.01
N LEU A 1114 32.77 -13.46 -13.20
CA LEU A 1114 34.13 -13.54 -13.71
C LEU A 1114 34.65 -12.12 -13.97
N ASN A 1115 35.72 -11.77 -13.28
CA ASN A 1115 36.39 -10.48 -13.42
C ASN A 1115 37.75 -10.68 -14.10
N VAL A 1116 38.07 -9.80 -15.05
CA VAL A 1116 39.34 -9.78 -15.77
C VAL A 1116 39.91 -8.37 -15.71
N ARG A 1117 41.17 -8.22 -15.29
CA ARG A 1117 41.90 -6.94 -15.27
C ARG A 1117 43.18 -7.12 -16.07
N ILE A 1118 43.45 -6.20 -16.99
CA ILE A 1118 44.68 -6.13 -17.76
C ILE A 1118 45.25 -4.72 -17.59
N ALA A 1119 46.52 -4.62 -17.22
CA ALA A 1119 47.21 -3.35 -17.08
C ALA A 1119 48.59 -3.42 -17.75
N GLY A 1120 49.00 -2.31 -18.38
CA GLY A 1120 50.31 -2.15 -18.98
C GLY A 1120 50.80 -0.72 -18.82
N ASP A 1121 52.05 -0.57 -18.44
CA ASP A 1121 52.70 0.72 -18.21
C ASP A 1121 54.08 0.68 -18.89
N PHE A 1122 54.42 1.70 -19.68
CA PHE A 1122 55.62 1.72 -20.50
C PHE A 1122 56.32 3.07 -20.45
N SER A 1123 57.64 3.07 -20.33
CA SER A 1123 58.50 4.25 -20.37
C SER A 1123 59.52 4.12 -21.50
N ASP A 1124 59.76 5.21 -22.24
CA ASP A 1124 60.80 5.26 -23.29
C ASP A 1124 62.19 5.65 -22.76
N ALA A 1125 62.31 5.92 -21.47
CA ALA A 1125 63.52 6.31 -20.76
C ALA A 1125 63.51 5.78 -19.32
N PRO A 1126 64.67 5.71 -18.63
CA PRO A 1126 64.74 5.29 -17.22
C PRO A 1126 63.84 6.15 -16.33
N LEU A 1127 62.95 5.51 -15.56
CA LEU A 1127 62.12 6.20 -14.59
C LEU A 1127 62.96 6.58 -13.36
N PRO A 1128 62.77 7.79 -12.79
CA PRO A 1128 63.38 8.12 -11.50
C PRO A 1128 62.83 7.16 -10.43
N ARG A 1129 63.63 6.78 -9.43
CA ARG A 1129 63.28 5.70 -8.47
C ARG A 1129 61.90 5.81 -7.84
N GLN A 1130 61.41 7.03 -7.63
CA GLN A 1130 60.08 7.28 -7.06
C GLN A 1130 58.90 7.02 -8.01
N ARG A 1131 59.18 6.69 -9.28
CA ARG A 1131 58.21 6.39 -10.34
C ARG A 1131 58.33 4.96 -10.90
N LEU A 1132 59.28 4.16 -10.38
CA LEU A 1132 59.46 2.77 -10.81
C LEU A 1132 58.16 1.96 -10.64
N LEU A 1133 57.95 1.04 -11.58
CA LEU A 1133 56.80 0.16 -11.59
C LEU A 1133 57.10 -1.08 -10.77
N HIS A 1134 56.11 -1.49 -9.97
CA HIS A 1134 56.26 -2.60 -9.04
C HIS A 1134 55.19 -3.68 -9.23
N LEU A 1135 55.59 -4.93 -9.01
CA LEU A 1135 54.72 -6.10 -8.87
C LEU A 1135 55.04 -6.85 -7.58
N GLY A 1136 54.06 -7.61 -7.09
CA GLY A 1136 54.09 -8.33 -5.82
C GLY A 1136 53.29 -7.64 -4.71
N GLY A 1137 52.95 -8.40 -3.68
CA GLY A 1137 51.99 -8.02 -2.65
C GLY A 1137 50.54 -8.07 -3.15
N GLY A 1138 49.60 -7.77 -2.26
CA GLY A 1138 48.18 -8.05 -2.49
C GLY A 1138 47.57 -7.46 -3.79
N ASN A 1139 48.08 -6.36 -4.32
CA ASN A 1139 47.32 -5.57 -5.30
C ASN A 1139 47.76 -5.77 -6.75
N THR A 1140 48.69 -6.69 -6.99
CA THR A 1140 49.21 -7.03 -8.31
C THR A 1140 49.38 -8.55 -8.46
N LEU A 1141 50.43 -9.12 -7.88
CA LEU A 1141 50.68 -10.56 -7.85
C LEU A 1141 50.54 -11.06 -6.41
N ARG A 1142 49.35 -11.56 -6.06
CA ARG A 1142 49.08 -12.10 -4.72
C ARG A 1142 49.97 -13.31 -4.46
N GLY A 1143 50.43 -13.49 -3.22
CA GLY A 1143 51.34 -14.59 -2.85
C GLY A 1143 52.83 -14.30 -3.02
N HIS A 1144 53.18 -13.24 -3.77
CA HIS A 1144 54.55 -12.72 -3.83
C HIS A 1144 54.74 -11.56 -2.84
N ASP A 1145 55.98 -11.33 -2.41
CA ASP A 1145 56.32 -10.25 -1.48
C ASP A 1145 56.02 -8.84 -2.04
N SER A 1146 55.72 -7.89 -1.15
CA SER A 1146 55.26 -6.54 -1.53
C SER A 1146 56.33 -5.74 -2.28
N ASN A 1147 56.05 -5.39 -3.54
CA ASN A 1147 56.97 -4.72 -4.46
C ASN A 1147 58.29 -5.48 -4.72
N VAL A 1148 58.29 -6.81 -4.62
CA VAL A 1148 59.50 -7.65 -4.80
C VAL A 1148 60.11 -7.52 -6.20
N PHE A 1149 59.28 -7.26 -7.22
CA PHE A 1149 59.74 -6.97 -8.58
C PHE A 1149 59.66 -5.46 -8.87
N ALA A 1150 60.63 -4.93 -9.61
CA ALA A 1150 60.69 -3.53 -10.04
C ALA A 1150 61.19 -3.37 -11.49
N GLY A 1151 60.74 -2.34 -12.21
CA GLY A 1151 61.23 -2.00 -13.55
C GLY A 1151 60.72 -0.64 -14.06
N ASP A 1152 61.13 -0.26 -15.28
CA ASP A 1152 60.64 0.93 -16.00
C ASP A 1152 59.34 0.66 -16.79
N ASN A 1153 59.09 -0.63 -17.08
CA ASN A 1153 57.93 -1.12 -17.80
C ASN A 1153 57.24 -2.24 -17.00
N ARG A 1154 55.93 -2.43 -17.22
CA ARG A 1154 55.10 -3.43 -16.52
C ARG A 1154 54.00 -3.98 -17.41
N PHE A 1155 53.71 -5.26 -17.23
CA PHE A 1155 52.50 -5.92 -17.70
C PHE A 1155 51.88 -6.75 -16.57
N LEU A 1156 50.55 -6.74 -16.47
CA LEU A 1156 49.78 -7.43 -15.44
C LEU A 1156 48.45 -7.94 -16.01
N ILE A 1157 48.12 -9.18 -15.69
CA ILE A 1157 46.79 -9.78 -15.84
C ILE A 1157 46.37 -10.29 -14.46
N ASN A 1158 45.16 -9.93 -14.04
CA ASN A 1158 44.45 -10.62 -12.96
C ASN A 1158 43.20 -11.28 -13.55
N LEU A 1159 42.91 -12.50 -13.09
CA LEU A 1159 41.69 -13.24 -13.37
C LEU A 1159 41.09 -13.65 -12.01
N GLU A 1160 39.81 -13.35 -11.78
CA GLU A 1160 39.14 -13.73 -10.54
C GLU A 1160 37.71 -14.17 -10.80
N TYR A 1161 37.40 -15.36 -10.31
CA TYR A 1161 36.04 -15.87 -10.24
C TYR A 1161 35.51 -15.63 -8.83
N ARG A 1162 34.34 -15.00 -8.73
CA ARG A 1162 33.71 -14.62 -7.46
C ARG A 1162 32.31 -15.23 -7.34
N PHE A 1163 32.00 -15.69 -6.14
CA PHE A 1163 30.64 -15.91 -5.67
C PHE A 1163 30.30 -14.81 -4.67
N ILE A 1164 29.27 -14.00 -4.93
CA ILE A 1164 28.87 -12.89 -4.07
C ILE A 1164 27.43 -13.07 -3.59
N LYS A 1165 27.22 -12.90 -2.28
CA LYS A 1165 25.89 -12.75 -1.69
C LYS A 1165 25.80 -11.45 -0.92
N GLU A 1166 24.64 -10.82 -1.02
CA GLU A 1166 24.28 -9.61 -0.30
C GLU A 1166 23.00 -9.89 0.48
N THR A 1167 22.99 -9.43 1.73
CA THR A 1167 21.86 -9.39 2.65
C THR A 1167 21.63 -7.91 2.96
N ILE A 1168 20.39 -7.46 2.94
CA ILE A 1168 20.01 -6.11 3.36
C ILE A 1168 19.33 -6.30 4.72
N PRO A 1169 19.99 -5.97 5.85
CA PRO A 1169 19.31 -5.89 7.13
C PRO A 1169 18.41 -4.66 7.06
N ASN A 1170 17.08 -4.83 7.12
CA ASN A 1170 16.18 -3.67 7.10
C ASN A 1170 16.33 -2.88 8.43
N GLU A 1171 15.78 -1.65 8.47
CA GLU A 1171 15.99 -0.56 9.47
C GLU A 1171 17.25 0.30 9.28
N GLN A 1172 18.18 -0.05 8.39
CA GLN A 1172 19.22 0.87 7.92
C GLN A 1172 19.31 0.79 6.39
N ASP A 1173 19.82 1.84 5.74
CA ASP A 1173 20.18 1.85 4.29
C ASP A 1173 21.45 1.00 4.04
N GLY A 1174 21.49 -0.17 4.69
CA GLY A 1174 22.64 -1.00 4.94
C GLY A 1174 22.68 -2.22 4.04
N VAL A 1175 23.78 -2.42 3.31
CA VAL A 1175 24.03 -3.69 2.59
C VAL A 1175 25.17 -4.43 3.28
N LEU A 1176 24.86 -5.60 3.86
CA LEU A 1176 25.85 -6.53 4.43
C LEU A 1176 26.01 -7.70 3.49
N GLY A 1177 27.19 -7.88 2.90
CA GLY A 1177 27.46 -8.99 1.99
C GLY A 1177 28.73 -9.73 2.30
N TRP A 1178 28.91 -10.85 1.60
CA TRP A 1178 30.13 -11.63 1.64
C TRP A 1178 30.47 -12.18 0.25
N THR A 1179 31.76 -12.43 0.07
CA THR A 1179 32.33 -12.95 -1.17
C THR A 1179 33.14 -14.19 -0.88
N LEU A 1180 33.12 -15.14 -1.79
CA LEU A 1180 34.12 -16.20 -1.93
C LEU A 1180 34.72 -16.11 -3.33
N SER A 1181 35.97 -16.53 -3.49
CA SER A 1181 36.67 -16.40 -4.77
C SER A 1181 37.78 -17.42 -4.95
N CYS A 1182 38.12 -17.64 -6.21
CA CYS A 1182 39.41 -18.13 -6.64
C CYS A 1182 39.99 -17.16 -7.69
N PHE A 1183 41.31 -17.01 -7.69
CA PHE A 1183 42.01 -16.09 -8.58
C PHE A 1183 43.31 -16.67 -9.11
N MET A 1184 43.73 -16.13 -10.24
CA MET A 1184 45.04 -16.33 -10.85
C MET A 1184 45.59 -14.96 -11.24
N ASP A 1185 46.79 -14.65 -10.79
CA ASP A 1185 47.51 -13.43 -11.14
C ASP A 1185 48.73 -13.81 -11.98
N ALA A 1186 49.06 -12.99 -13.00
CA ALA A 1186 50.26 -13.18 -13.83
C ALA A 1186 50.80 -11.83 -14.29
N GLY A 1187 52.12 -11.62 -14.25
CA GLY A 1187 52.70 -10.35 -14.66
C GLY A 1187 54.21 -10.35 -14.76
N ARG A 1188 54.76 -9.28 -15.33
CA ARG A 1188 56.20 -9.05 -15.46
C ARG A 1188 56.55 -7.57 -15.44
N VAL A 1189 57.74 -7.25 -14.95
CA VAL A 1189 58.41 -5.94 -15.10
C VAL A 1189 59.75 -6.12 -15.79
N TRP A 1190 60.22 -5.10 -16.49
CA TRP A 1190 61.50 -5.06 -17.20
C TRP A 1190 62.01 -3.62 -17.31
N TRP A 1191 63.26 -3.43 -17.72
CA TRP A 1191 63.88 -2.12 -17.88
C TRP A 1191 63.54 -1.50 -19.25
N TYR A 1192 63.74 -0.19 -19.41
CA TYR A 1192 63.36 0.51 -20.66
C TYR A 1192 64.15 0.03 -21.91
N ASP A 1193 65.34 -0.54 -21.71
CA ASP A 1193 66.25 -1.06 -22.73
C ASP A 1193 66.06 -2.56 -23.04
N ASP A 1194 65.24 -3.28 -22.26
CA ASP A 1194 64.83 -4.65 -22.56
C ASP A 1194 63.71 -4.68 -23.63
N ALA A 1195 63.81 -5.58 -24.61
CA ALA A 1195 62.83 -5.75 -25.69
C ALA A 1195 62.04 -7.08 -25.58
N PRO A 1196 61.22 -7.28 -24.54
CA PRO A 1196 60.66 -8.60 -24.21
C PRO A 1196 59.69 -9.16 -25.26
N PHE A 1197 59.00 -8.32 -26.02
CA PHE A 1197 58.04 -8.75 -27.05
C PHE A 1197 58.69 -9.15 -28.38
N SER A 1198 60.02 -9.18 -28.45
CA SER A 1198 60.75 -9.67 -29.64
C SER A 1198 60.56 -11.19 -29.85
N ASP A 1199 60.33 -11.94 -28.77
CA ASP A 1199 59.87 -13.33 -28.77
C ASP A 1199 58.71 -13.45 -27.76
N PHE A 1200 57.49 -13.59 -28.28
CA PHE A 1200 56.28 -13.64 -27.46
C PHE A 1200 56.14 -14.97 -26.69
N GLU A 1201 56.62 -16.09 -27.24
CA GLU A 1201 56.59 -17.37 -26.51
C GLU A 1201 57.54 -17.31 -25.32
N TYR A 1202 58.77 -16.81 -25.54
CA TYR A 1202 59.72 -16.58 -24.45
C TYR A 1202 59.17 -15.62 -23.39
N PHE A 1203 58.53 -14.50 -23.79
CA PHE A 1203 57.89 -13.58 -22.84
C PHE A 1203 56.86 -14.28 -21.94
N MET A 1204 55.99 -15.12 -22.51
CA MET A 1204 54.95 -15.84 -21.78
C MET A 1204 55.52 -16.85 -20.78
N THR A 1205 56.65 -17.50 -21.08
CA THR A 1205 57.33 -18.42 -20.12
C THR A 1205 57.96 -17.71 -18.90
N GLN A 1206 58.01 -16.38 -18.93
CA GLN A 1206 58.71 -15.54 -17.95
C GLN A 1206 57.75 -14.66 -17.14
N LEU A 1207 56.44 -14.93 -17.21
CA LEU A 1207 55.44 -14.30 -16.36
C LEU A 1207 55.53 -14.88 -14.94
N GLU A 1208 55.68 -14.01 -13.96
CA GLU A 1208 55.55 -14.36 -12.55
C GLU A 1208 54.06 -14.56 -12.26
N ALA A 1209 53.69 -15.79 -11.90
CA ALA A 1209 52.30 -16.20 -11.74
C ALA A 1209 52.00 -16.69 -10.32
N SER A 1210 50.74 -16.65 -9.94
CA SER A 1210 50.24 -17.19 -8.68
C SER A 1210 48.78 -17.57 -8.77
N VAL A 1211 48.35 -18.44 -7.85
CA VAL A 1211 46.95 -18.83 -7.66
C VAL A 1211 46.57 -18.71 -6.20
N GLY A 1212 45.28 -18.46 -5.95
CA GLY A 1212 44.79 -18.38 -4.60
C GLY A 1212 43.27 -18.42 -4.49
N ILE A 1213 42.83 -18.44 -3.24
CA ILE A 1213 41.43 -18.39 -2.84
C ILE A 1213 41.26 -17.33 -1.76
N GLY A 1214 40.05 -16.80 -1.61
CA GLY A 1214 39.78 -15.84 -0.56
C GLY A 1214 38.31 -15.65 -0.29
N GLY A 1215 38.04 -14.99 0.83
CA GLY A 1215 36.71 -14.51 1.16
C GLY A 1215 36.77 -13.10 1.73
N SER A 1216 35.68 -12.36 1.57
CA SER A 1216 35.51 -11.07 2.23
C SER A 1216 34.12 -10.91 2.81
N ILE A 1217 34.01 -10.07 3.82
CA ILE A 1217 32.74 -9.57 4.35
C ILE A 1217 32.76 -8.06 4.13
N PHE A 1218 31.64 -7.49 3.67
CA PHE A 1218 31.50 -6.07 3.42
C PHE A 1218 30.19 -5.52 3.96
N TRP A 1219 30.21 -4.26 4.39
CA TRP A 1219 29.08 -3.55 4.98
C TRP A 1219 29.02 -2.12 4.44
N ASP A 1220 27.83 -1.69 4.05
CA ASP A 1220 27.56 -0.40 3.42
C ASP A 1220 26.33 0.25 4.06
N PRO A 1221 26.45 0.87 5.25
CA PRO A 1221 25.33 1.34 6.07
C PRO A 1221 24.51 2.53 5.54
N PHE A 1222 24.99 3.21 4.49
CA PHE A 1222 24.44 4.51 4.05
C PHE A 1222 24.31 4.62 2.52
N GLY A 1223 24.30 3.50 1.79
CA GLY A 1223 24.35 3.49 0.32
C GLY A 1223 25.57 4.23 -0.26
N ASN A 1224 26.72 4.13 0.40
CA ASN A 1224 27.94 4.84 0.02
C ASN A 1224 28.55 4.27 -1.28
N PRO A 1225 29.27 5.09 -2.08
CA PRO A 1225 29.98 4.61 -3.25
C PRO A 1225 31.14 3.64 -2.93
N GLU A 1226 31.62 3.59 -1.69
CA GLU A 1226 32.65 2.65 -1.24
C GLU A 1226 32.17 1.86 0.01
N PRO A 1227 31.86 0.55 -0.11
CA PRO A 1227 31.49 -0.27 1.04
C PRO A 1227 32.71 -0.57 1.91
N TRP A 1228 32.54 -0.58 3.24
CA TRP A 1228 33.58 -1.06 4.15
C TRP A 1228 33.74 -2.56 3.95
N SER A 1229 34.97 -3.07 3.86
CA SER A 1229 35.20 -4.50 3.64
C SER A 1229 36.47 -5.01 4.30
N VAL A 1230 36.40 -6.24 4.78
CA VAL A 1230 37.54 -7.00 5.32
C VAL A 1230 37.67 -8.27 4.51
N ALA A 1231 38.85 -8.52 3.94
CA ALA A 1231 39.12 -9.71 3.15
C ALA A 1231 40.28 -10.52 3.75
N LEU A 1232 40.14 -11.84 3.70
CA LEU A 1232 41.17 -12.82 4.01
C LEU A 1232 41.41 -13.67 2.76
N GLU A 1233 42.62 -13.62 2.23
CA GLU A 1233 43.02 -14.37 1.04
C GLU A 1233 44.26 -15.22 1.35
N VAL A 1234 44.38 -16.33 0.62
CA VAL A 1234 45.50 -17.27 0.69
C VAL A 1234 46.01 -17.48 -0.74
N ALA A 1235 47.29 -17.22 -0.98
CA ALA A 1235 47.89 -17.27 -2.32
C ALA A 1235 49.28 -17.94 -2.31
N GLU A 1236 49.58 -18.68 -3.36
CA GLU A 1236 50.82 -19.42 -3.56
C GLU A 1236 51.42 -19.08 -4.95
N PRO A 1237 52.70 -18.68 -5.04
CA PRO A 1237 53.40 -18.52 -6.30
C PRO A 1237 53.48 -19.82 -7.11
N LEU A 1238 53.20 -19.73 -8.42
CA LEU A 1238 53.37 -20.84 -9.36
C LEU A 1238 54.82 -20.88 -9.85
N ASN A 1239 55.69 -21.57 -9.12
CA ASN A 1239 57.08 -21.81 -9.50
C ASN A 1239 57.42 -23.32 -9.48
N SER A 1240 58.65 -23.68 -9.84
CA SER A 1240 59.13 -25.07 -9.91
C SER A 1240 59.12 -25.83 -8.56
N SER A 1241 58.82 -25.15 -7.45
CA SER A 1241 58.74 -25.70 -6.10
C SER A 1241 57.34 -25.63 -5.48
N PHE A 1242 56.29 -25.41 -6.30
CA PHE A 1242 54.89 -25.32 -5.85
C PHE A 1242 54.53 -26.44 -4.86
N SER A 1243 54.26 -26.04 -3.63
CA SER A 1243 54.09 -26.92 -2.49
C SER A 1243 53.27 -26.17 -1.46
N LEU A 1244 51.97 -26.51 -1.34
CA LEU A 1244 50.95 -25.87 -0.50
C LEU A 1244 51.21 -25.94 1.04
N ARG A 1245 52.48 -26.05 1.45
CA ARG A 1245 52.92 -26.15 2.85
C ARG A 1245 53.02 -24.80 3.54
N ASN A 1246 53.40 -23.74 2.83
CA ASN A 1246 53.66 -22.40 3.40
C ASN A 1246 52.97 -21.26 2.61
N PRO A 1247 51.65 -21.30 2.37
CA PRO A 1247 50.99 -20.30 1.54
C PRO A 1247 50.94 -18.92 2.22
N SER A 1248 51.01 -17.86 1.42
CA SER A 1248 50.95 -16.48 1.91
C SER A 1248 49.51 -16.11 2.29
N ILE A 1249 49.32 -15.75 3.56
CA ILE A 1249 48.04 -15.25 4.09
C ILE A 1249 48.01 -13.72 4.00
N ILE A 1250 46.96 -13.17 3.39
CA ILE A 1250 46.81 -11.73 3.12
C ILE A 1250 45.52 -11.25 3.79
N LEU A 1251 45.63 -10.32 4.74
CA LEU A 1251 44.50 -9.63 5.36
C LEU A 1251 44.38 -8.21 4.79
N ARG A 1252 43.14 -7.76 4.51
CA ARG A 1252 42.86 -6.49 3.82
C ARG A 1252 41.74 -5.68 4.43
N LEU A 1253 41.78 -4.37 4.18
CA LEU A 1253 40.72 -3.40 4.43
C LEU A 1253 40.37 -2.73 3.09
N GLY A 1254 39.44 -3.34 2.36
CA GLY A 1254 39.24 -3.10 0.93
C GLY A 1254 39.87 -4.20 0.07
N ARG A 1255 39.06 -5.03 -0.57
CA ARG A 1255 39.55 -5.98 -1.58
C ARG A 1255 39.74 -5.26 -2.93
N MET A 1256 40.68 -5.74 -3.74
CA MET A 1256 40.85 -5.21 -5.10
C MET A 1256 40.74 -6.25 -6.20
N PHE A 1257 39.72 -5.99 -7.01
CA PHE A 1257 39.70 -6.19 -8.44
C PHE A 1257 39.25 -4.88 -9.11
#